data_AF-A0A0W0YT80-F1
#
_entry.id   AF-A0A0W0YT80-F1
#
_cell.length_a   1.000
_cell.length_b   1.000
_cell.length_c   1.000
_cell.angle_alpha   90.00
_cell.angle_beta   90.00
_cell.angle_gamma   90.00
#
_symmetry.space_group_name_H-M   'P 1'
#
loop_
_entity.id
_entity.type
_entity.pdbx_description
1 polymer ?
#
loop_
_entity_poly.entity_id
_entity_poly.type
_entity_poly.pdbx_seq_one_letter_code
_entity_poly.pdbx_strand_id
1 'polypeptide(L)'
;MLLLIISCFGLHYNHYDFYLYVMGNKEVIQIVNLSFLGTGEHRESDFHIISNFHNTILQANRNNTSIAARLFDGPGSTPKSPTSKHPTPGTYFYNPVTHAKVPINASMSKKISDAMQQLTGVLAGEGVEDLLFEATVYLNNIIEKNEGTLPKAINLQGFSRGADACLRMANVIYLLYPEIKVNLFLIDQVPGPGRRDHAPSYTIPPNVENFESTLMLHEYRPGFDPQHAGRYVFSAPERTKTNIKIYYGEHGIGNRLEHHEKNHTALLLHDDLNRFCRKTGTLPQINSKFYITHRNTKGRIQQEHIESHLELSDLARFKLLCCMKKNEGSYSKGLSINKRKILLNREDYVQDSSLFINQEHRELFKKLYPATFNWFFEKNYDPLNPQKKFTNLLSQKKQLNDKMALVANELKNMELSPEEAHFCSLLAKQFRFNKNKLPNILSLPRGVERNEQFNRGQPLLREEPEYRLSNLQYRLTSIANYYHYHCNTKSEISDQIKTLLLESVQASRNKPESEAILHLEKKIALVKEILQRNNEKGFIWNQINLIAPDAQKYGIEVKNLLQKHLQHNEILLSSQRELIHFAIEEVDTILASQEKNPMQQCQEIRKLVLLLKSEVTRPENEYQLQRNLLKMAFLTFSQNPSQIINLDSLAKNLNQLANVHHDKTNTTEKIIERLNQYYQRNTFWHSVTHILKLYKIPCPKINLGRKSEIADFLRKELLQLKAEGKDYDVDAISQALGKARKKLTDHYQQTTQLKMDSLDQIINEGLGLVIAMRTIIPQSPMSSKSFIDFKKRLQCLTAVENLEHIDYSKK
;
A
#
# COMPACT_ATOMS: atom_id res chain seq x y z
N MET A 1 13.28 -50.81 -44.88
CA MET A 1 14.25 -50.41 -45.93
C MET A 1 14.25 -48.88 -46.10
N LEU A 2 14.35 -48.14 -45.00
CA LEU A 2 14.46 -46.67 -44.96
C LEU A 2 15.18 -46.24 -43.66
N LEU A 3 16.21 -47.01 -43.27
CA LEU A 3 16.96 -46.85 -42.02
C LEU A 3 18.48 -46.84 -42.27
N LEU A 4 18.89 -46.51 -43.50
CA LEU A 4 20.29 -46.58 -43.94
C LEU A 4 20.73 -45.39 -44.81
N ILE A 5 20.06 -44.24 -44.70
CA ILE A 5 20.47 -42.98 -45.36
C ILE A 5 20.26 -41.78 -44.42
N ILE A 6 20.70 -41.86 -43.17
CA ILE A 6 20.91 -40.67 -42.31
C ILE A 6 22.18 -40.91 -41.49
N SER A 7 23.34 -40.97 -42.15
CA SER A 7 24.64 -41.05 -41.49
C SER A 7 25.70 -40.16 -42.13
N CYS A 8 25.32 -39.07 -42.81
CA CYS A 8 26.30 -38.19 -43.50
C CYS A 8 26.11 -36.68 -43.34
N PHE A 9 25.20 -36.16 -42.51
CA PHE A 9 25.20 -34.72 -42.21
C PHE A 9 25.02 -34.46 -40.72
N GLY A 10 26.10 -34.01 -40.08
CA GLY A 10 26.11 -33.59 -38.69
C GLY A 10 25.32 -32.29 -38.52
N LEU A 11 24.18 -32.40 -37.83
CA LEU A 11 23.50 -31.28 -37.19
C LEU A 11 23.13 -31.73 -35.78
N HIS A 12 23.76 -31.13 -34.77
CA HIS A 12 23.37 -31.26 -33.38
C HIS A 12 21.96 -30.68 -33.18
N TYR A 13 20.96 -31.55 -33.09
CA TYR A 13 19.67 -31.20 -32.51
C TYR A 13 19.71 -31.48 -31.01
N ASN A 14 19.52 -30.42 -30.21
CA ASN A 14 19.41 -30.49 -28.76
C ASN A 14 18.16 -31.29 -28.38
N HIS A 15 18.35 -32.34 -27.57
CA HIS A 15 17.28 -33.18 -27.00
C HIS A 15 16.29 -32.43 -26.08
N TYR A 16 16.49 -31.13 -25.85
CA TYR A 16 15.64 -30.27 -25.02
C TYR A 16 14.40 -29.71 -25.74
N ASP A 17 14.43 -29.55 -27.07
CA ASP A 17 13.33 -28.89 -27.78
C ASP A 17 12.14 -29.82 -28.06
N PHE A 18 12.34 -31.15 -28.01
CA PHE A 18 11.25 -32.11 -28.23
C PHE A 18 10.38 -32.34 -26.97
N TYR A 19 10.90 -32.07 -25.77
CA TYR A 19 10.13 -32.17 -24.51
C TYR A 19 9.20 -30.97 -24.28
N LEU A 20 9.46 -29.83 -24.92
CA LEU A 20 8.61 -28.63 -24.87
C LEU A 20 7.40 -28.72 -25.81
N TYR A 21 7.40 -29.65 -26.79
CA TYR A 21 6.36 -29.73 -27.81
C TYR A 21 5.25 -30.77 -27.50
N VAL A 22 5.41 -31.59 -26.44
CA VAL A 22 4.46 -32.65 -26.06
C VAL A 22 4.00 -32.52 -24.59
N MET A 23 3.94 -31.30 -24.07
CA MET A 23 3.09 -30.97 -22.93
C MET A 23 1.98 -30.05 -23.43
N GLY A 24 0.78 -30.59 -23.63
CA GLY A 24 -0.39 -29.76 -23.91
C GLY A 24 -0.46 -28.64 -22.87
N ASN A 25 -0.54 -27.39 -23.32
CA ASN A 25 -0.67 -26.22 -22.45
C ASN A 25 -1.83 -26.43 -21.47
N LYS A 26 -1.52 -26.88 -20.25
CA LYS A 26 -2.54 -27.05 -19.22
C LYS A 26 -2.99 -25.65 -18.81
N GLU A 27 -4.27 -25.37 -19.01
CA GLU A 27 -4.82 -24.03 -18.77
C GLU A 27 -4.85 -23.74 -17.26
N VAL A 28 -3.99 -22.83 -16.81
CA VAL A 28 -3.87 -22.39 -15.41
C VAL A 28 -4.74 -21.15 -15.19
N ILE A 29 -5.55 -21.15 -14.12
CA ILE A 29 -6.34 -19.98 -13.73
C ILE A 29 -5.39 -18.93 -13.14
N GLN A 30 -5.24 -17.79 -13.81
CA GLN A 30 -4.34 -16.71 -13.42
C GLN A 30 -5.04 -15.58 -12.66
N ILE A 31 -6.33 -15.33 -12.95
CA ILE A 31 -7.09 -14.24 -12.34
C ILE A 31 -8.40 -14.79 -11.77
N VAL A 32 -8.74 -14.38 -10.54
CA VAL A 32 -10.02 -14.73 -9.91
C VAL A 32 -10.80 -13.44 -9.60
N ASN A 33 -12.05 -13.35 -10.05
CA ASN A 33 -12.94 -12.23 -9.73
C ASN A 33 -14.04 -12.65 -8.76
N LEU A 34 -14.10 -12.02 -7.59
CA LEU A 34 -15.13 -12.26 -6.58
C LEU A 34 -16.01 -11.01 -6.45
N SER A 35 -17.33 -11.20 -6.61
CA SER A 35 -18.32 -10.13 -6.60
C SER A 35 -19.27 -10.29 -5.43
N PHE A 36 -19.41 -9.30 -4.56
CA PHE A 36 -20.21 -9.37 -3.34
C PHE A 36 -21.36 -8.35 -3.38
N LEU A 37 -22.60 -8.84 -3.32
CA LEU A 37 -23.80 -7.99 -3.28
C LEU A 37 -23.97 -7.31 -1.91
N GLY A 38 -24.78 -6.25 -1.87
CA GLY A 38 -25.09 -5.50 -0.66
C GLY A 38 -26.10 -6.21 0.25
N THR A 39 -26.33 -5.70 1.45
CA THR A 39 -27.20 -6.41 2.42
C THR A 39 -28.63 -6.51 1.94
N GLY A 40 -29.20 -7.69 2.13
CA GLY A 40 -30.53 -8.02 1.66
C GLY A 40 -30.62 -8.26 0.15
N GLU A 41 -29.56 -7.99 -0.62
CA GLU A 41 -29.57 -8.16 -2.07
C GLU A 41 -29.27 -9.61 -2.45
N HIS A 42 -30.20 -10.24 -3.15
CA HIS A 42 -30.08 -11.60 -3.65
C HIS A 42 -30.00 -11.60 -5.18
N ARG A 43 -29.14 -12.43 -5.79
CA ARG A 43 -28.99 -12.45 -7.25
C ARG A 43 -30.26 -12.78 -8.04
N GLU A 44 -31.27 -13.33 -7.38
CA GLU A 44 -32.56 -13.67 -8.02
C GLU A 44 -33.52 -12.49 -8.06
N SER A 45 -33.37 -11.50 -7.18
CA SER A 45 -34.23 -10.33 -7.04
C SER A 45 -33.54 -9.02 -7.47
N ASP A 46 -32.22 -8.95 -7.33
CA ASP A 46 -31.47 -7.71 -7.42
C ASP A 46 -30.49 -7.76 -8.59
N PHE A 47 -30.67 -6.82 -9.52
CA PHE A 47 -29.82 -6.65 -10.69
C PHE A 47 -29.34 -5.20 -10.77
N HIS A 48 -28.03 -5.01 -10.68
CA HIS A 48 -27.38 -3.70 -10.71
C HIS A 48 -25.91 -3.83 -11.13
N ILE A 49 -25.13 -2.76 -10.97
CA ILE A 49 -23.71 -2.69 -11.38
C ILE A 49 -22.89 -3.94 -11.05
N ILE A 50 -22.93 -4.47 -9.82
CA ILE A 50 -22.10 -5.62 -9.42
C ILE A 50 -22.48 -6.90 -10.17
N SER A 51 -23.78 -7.23 -10.23
CA SER A 51 -24.27 -8.40 -10.97
C SER A 51 -24.07 -8.25 -12.48
N ASN A 52 -24.27 -7.05 -13.02
CA ASN A 52 -24.08 -6.78 -14.45
C ASN A 52 -22.62 -6.98 -14.86
N PHE A 53 -21.68 -6.43 -14.09
CA PHE A 53 -20.26 -6.61 -14.37
C PHE A 53 -19.83 -8.07 -14.15
N HIS A 54 -20.36 -8.75 -13.13
CA HIS A 54 -20.13 -10.19 -12.97
C HIS A 54 -20.56 -10.98 -14.22
N ASN A 55 -21.77 -10.75 -14.73
CA ASN A 55 -22.28 -11.39 -15.94
C ASN A 55 -21.48 -11.02 -17.18
N THR A 56 -21.06 -9.76 -17.29
CA THR A 56 -20.23 -9.26 -18.40
C THR A 56 -18.86 -9.94 -18.39
N ILE A 57 -18.24 -10.11 -17.22
CA ILE A 57 -16.96 -10.82 -17.06
C ILE A 57 -17.12 -12.29 -17.46
N LEU A 58 -18.18 -12.95 -17.02
CA LEU A 58 -18.45 -14.33 -17.44
C LEU A 58 -18.66 -14.44 -18.95
N GLN A 59 -19.40 -13.51 -19.55
CA GLN A 59 -19.66 -13.50 -20.99
C GLN A 59 -18.39 -13.22 -21.80
N ALA A 60 -17.60 -12.24 -21.41
CA ALA A 60 -16.38 -11.86 -22.11
C ALA A 60 -15.30 -12.97 -22.05
N ASN A 61 -15.36 -13.84 -21.04
CA ASN A 61 -14.37 -14.88 -20.79
C ASN A 61 -14.92 -16.30 -20.94
N ARG A 62 -16.05 -16.51 -21.66
CA ARG A 62 -16.64 -17.86 -21.84
C ARG A 62 -15.65 -18.89 -22.42
N ASN A 63 -14.73 -18.42 -23.25
CA ASN A 63 -13.69 -19.25 -23.88
C ASN A 63 -12.30 -19.02 -23.27
N ASN A 64 -12.19 -18.24 -22.19
CA ASN A 64 -10.93 -17.92 -21.53
C ASN A 64 -10.90 -18.55 -20.13
N THR A 65 -10.33 -19.74 -20.04
CA THR A 65 -10.22 -20.53 -18.81
C THR A 65 -9.16 -20.02 -17.84
N SER A 66 -8.33 -19.05 -18.24
CA SER A 66 -7.36 -18.41 -17.35
C SER A 66 -8.02 -17.46 -16.34
N ILE A 67 -9.32 -17.18 -16.48
CA ILE A 67 -10.09 -16.28 -15.61
C ILE A 67 -11.27 -17.03 -15.00
N ALA A 68 -11.35 -17.02 -13.67
CA ALA A 68 -12.48 -17.56 -12.92
C ALA A 68 -13.27 -16.44 -12.25
N ALA A 69 -14.60 -16.51 -12.23
CA ALA A 69 -15.44 -15.51 -11.56
C ALA A 69 -16.50 -16.14 -10.68
N ARG A 70 -16.83 -15.51 -9.55
CA ARG A 70 -17.86 -15.96 -8.62
C ARG A 70 -18.65 -14.78 -8.03
N LEU A 71 -19.97 -14.95 -7.96
CA LEU A 71 -20.90 -14.02 -7.32
C LEU A 71 -21.32 -14.56 -5.95
N PHE A 72 -21.38 -13.68 -4.96
CA PHE A 72 -21.77 -13.93 -3.58
C PHE A 72 -22.98 -13.05 -3.27
N ASP A 73 -24.03 -13.67 -2.72
CA ASP A 73 -25.25 -12.95 -2.32
C ASP A 73 -24.99 -12.13 -1.07
N GLY A 74 -25.82 -11.11 -0.86
CA GLY A 74 -25.68 -10.18 0.24
C GLY A 74 -25.92 -10.82 1.61
N PRO A 75 -25.22 -10.38 2.67
CA PRO A 75 -25.58 -10.71 4.04
C PRO A 75 -27.08 -10.46 4.29
N GLY A 76 -27.77 -11.38 4.97
CA GLY A 76 -29.21 -11.27 5.24
C GLY A 76 -30.15 -11.34 4.03
N SER A 77 -29.66 -11.66 2.83
CA SER A 77 -30.50 -11.85 1.64
C SER A 77 -31.25 -13.18 1.65
N THR A 78 -32.37 -13.26 0.92
CA THR A 78 -33.17 -14.49 0.80
C THR A 78 -33.49 -14.80 -0.67
N PRO A 79 -33.45 -16.07 -1.09
CA PRO A 79 -33.86 -16.45 -2.44
C PRO A 79 -35.37 -16.31 -2.64
N LYS A 80 -35.82 -16.29 -3.90
CA LYS A 80 -37.25 -16.29 -4.23
C LYS A 80 -37.92 -17.62 -3.90
N SER A 81 -37.16 -18.71 -3.87
CA SER A 81 -37.65 -20.06 -3.55
C SER A 81 -36.76 -20.74 -2.51
N PRO A 82 -37.33 -21.48 -1.53
CA PRO A 82 -36.58 -22.31 -0.59
C PRO A 82 -35.73 -23.39 -1.26
N THR A 83 -36.06 -23.79 -2.50
CA THR A 83 -35.33 -24.81 -3.28
C THR A 83 -34.24 -24.20 -4.17
N SER A 84 -33.92 -22.91 -3.99
CA SER A 84 -32.89 -22.24 -4.77
C SER A 84 -31.52 -22.91 -4.59
N LYS A 85 -30.72 -22.92 -5.66
CA LYS A 85 -29.29 -23.31 -5.64
C LYS A 85 -28.42 -22.27 -4.91
N HIS A 86 -28.99 -21.11 -4.58
CA HIS A 86 -28.37 -20.01 -3.87
C HIS A 86 -29.17 -19.69 -2.60
N PRO A 87 -29.04 -20.51 -1.54
CA PRO A 87 -29.65 -20.21 -0.25
C PRO A 87 -29.01 -18.99 0.43
N THR A 88 -29.69 -18.48 1.46
CA THR A 88 -29.25 -17.36 2.31
C THR A 88 -27.84 -17.60 2.88
N PRO A 89 -26.92 -16.62 2.79
CA PRO A 89 -25.62 -16.69 3.46
C PRO A 89 -25.73 -17.05 4.94
N GLY A 90 -24.87 -17.96 5.41
CA GLY A 90 -24.94 -18.52 6.78
C GLY A 90 -25.77 -19.79 6.93
N THR A 91 -26.53 -20.20 5.91
CA THR A 91 -27.38 -21.41 5.97
C THR A 91 -26.85 -22.58 5.14
N TYR A 92 -25.68 -22.42 4.53
CA TYR A 92 -25.08 -23.44 3.67
C TYR A 92 -23.57 -23.54 3.83
N PHE A 93 -23.03 -24.66 3.37
CA PHE A 93 -21.62 -24.89 3.10
C PHE A 93 -21.42 -25.05 1.58
N TYR A 94 -20.42 -24.37 1.01
CA TYR A 94 -20.13 -24.48 -0.41
C TYR A 94 -19.16 -25.63 -0.70
N ASN A 95 -19.58 -26.55 -1.57
CA ASN A 95 -18.71 -27.58 -2.12
C ASN A 95 -18.12 -27.14 -3.46
N PRO A 96 -16.81 -26.84 -3.54
CA PRO A 96 -16.16 -26.34 -4.74
C PRO A 96 -15.89 -27.42 -5.81
N VAL A 97 -16.06 -28.71 -5.46
CA VAL A 97 -15.90 -29.83 -6.39
C VAL A 97 -17.18 -30.02 -7.21
N THR A 98 -18.33 -30.02 -6.53
CA THR A 98 -19.65 -30.18 -7.17
C THR A 98 -20.29 -28.86 -7.57
N HIS A 99 -19.69 -27.73 -7.18
CA HIS A 99 -20.23 -26.39 -7.31
C HIS A 99 -21.61 -26.19 -6.64
N ALA A 100 -21.95 -27.03 -5.66
CA ALA A 100 -23.23 -26.98 -4.94
C ALA A 100 -23.12 -26.28 -3.58
N LYS A 101 -24.17 -25.57 -3.17
CA LYS A 101 -24.35 -25.07 -1.80
C LYS A 101 -25.20 -26.07 -1.02
N VAL A 102 -24.59 -26.76 -0.04
CA VAL A 102 -25.23 -27.79 0.77
C VAL A 102 -25.79 -27.17 2.05
N PRO A 103 -27.09 -27.36 2.38
CA PRO A 103 -27.66 -26.83 3.62
C PRO A 103 -26.91 -27.33 4.86
N ILE A 104 -26.73 -26.45 5.84
CA ILE A 104 -26.09 -26.79 7.12
C ILE A 104 -26.95 -26.36 8.30
N ASN A 105 -26.75 -27.02 9.45
CA ASN A 105 -27.39 -26.63 10.70
C ASN A 105 -26.62 -25.51 11.42
N ALA A 106 -27.26 -24.90 12.43
CA ALA A 106 -26.68 -23.80 13.20
C ALA A 106 -25.36 -24.17 13.90
N SER A 107 -25.19 -25.42 14.33
CA SER A 107 -23.93 -25.88 14.96
C SER A 107 -22.76 -25.86 13.97
N MET A 108 -22.98 -26.30 12.73
CA MET A 108 -21.98 -26.26 11.68
C MET A 108 -21.66 -24.83 11.24
N SER A 109 -22.69 -23.97 11.08
CA SER A 109 -22.48 -22.55 10.78
C SER A 109 -21.64 -21.89 11.88
N LYS A 110 -21.95 -22.13 13.15
CA LYS A 110 -21.14 -21.64 14.27
C LYS A 110 -19.68 -22.10 14.20
N LYS A 111 -19.42 -23.38 13.87
CA LYS A 111 -18.04 -23.88 13.71
C LYS A 111 -17.28 -23.16 12.59
N ILE A 112 -17.96 -22.83 11.49
CA ILE A 112 -17.39 -22.04 10.39
C ILE A 112 -17.08 -20.63 10.89
N SER A 113 -18.04 -19.98 11.58
CA SER A 113 -17.83 -18.65 12.15
C SER A 113 -16.68 -18.62 13.15
N ASP A 114 -16.60 -19.59 14.06
CA ASP A 114 -15.54 -19.70 15.06
C ASP A 114 -14.16 -19.87 14.39
N ALA A 115 -14.07 -20.70 13.34
CA ALA A 115 -12.83 -20.88 12.58
C ALA A 115 -12.40 -19.59 11.85
N MET A 116 -13.34 -18.87 11.25
CA MET A 116 -13.07 -17.57 10.60
C MET A 116 -12.72 -16.49 11.63
N GLN A 117 -13.33 -16.49 12.80
CA GLN A 117 -13.00 -15.59 13.90
C GLN A 117 -11.59 -15.88 14.43
N GLN A 118 -11.21 -17.15 14.57
CA GLN A 118 -9.85 -17.53 14.97
C GLN A 118 -8.80 -17.04 13.96
N LEU A 119 -9.12 -17.09 12.67
CA LEU A 119 -8.23 -16.59 11.62
C LEU A 119 -8.15 -15.05 11.59
N THR A 120 -9.28 -14.37 11.68
CA THR A 120 -9.37 -12.91 11.46
C THR A 120 -9.25 -12.07 12.74
N GLY A 121 -9.38 -12.70 13.91
CA GLY A 121 -9.37 -12.07 15.23
C GLY A 121 -10.67 -11.34 15.60
N VAL A 122 -11.67 -11.30 14.72
CA VAL A 122 -12.91 -10.54 14.92
C VAL A 122 -14.12 -11.28 14.35
N LEU A 123 -15.31 -10.99 14.88
CA LEU A 123 -16.58 -11.50 14.35
C LEU A 123 -17.33 -10.34 13.65
N ALA A 124 -17.45 -10.38 12.34
CA ALA A 124 -18.28 -9.46 11.56
C ALA A 124 -19.77 -9.74 11.78
N GLY A 125 -20.19 -11.00 11.72
CA GLY A 125 -21.59 -11.44 11.87
C GLY A 125 -22.41 -11.36 10.58
N GLU A 126 -23.73 -11.57 10.69
CA GLU A 126 -24.71 -11.49 9.58
C GLU A 126 -24.45 -12.44 8.39
N GLY A 127 -23.66 -13.49 8.60
CA GLY A 127 -23.28 -14.45 7.56
C GLY A 127 -22.06 -14.02 6.73
N VAL A 128 -21.36 -12.93 7.11
CA VAL A 128 -20.14 -12.50 6.44
C VAL A 128 -19.03 -13.54 6.58
N GLU A 129 -18.87 -14.18 7.74
CA GLU A 129 -17.91 -15.26 7.94
C GLU A 129 -18.11 -16.40 6.94
N ASP A 130 -19.36 -16.78 6.67
CA ASP A 130 -19.69 -17.85 5.73
C ASP A 130 -19.36 -17.47 4.28
N LEU A 131 -19.55 -16.19 3.90
CA LEU A 131 -19.12 -15.67 2.60
C LEU A 131 -17.59 -15.71 2.44
N LEU A 132 -16.86 -15.30 3.49
CA LEU A 132 -15.40 -15.35 3.52
C LEU A 132 -14.89 -16.80 3.47
N PHE A 133 -15.58 -17.71 4.16
CA PHE A 133 -15.25 -19.13 4.15
C PHE A 133 -15.51 -19.76 2.78
N GLU A 134 -16.65 -19.49 2.15
CA GLU A 134 -16.95 -19.91 0.79
C GLU A 134 -15.87 -19.43 -0.19
N ALA A 135 -15.48 -18.16 -0.12
CA ALA A 135 -14.44 -17.58 -0.96
C ALA A 135 -13.08 -18.26 -0.73
N THR A 136 -12.72 -18.53 0.52
CA THR A 136 -11.49 -19.22 0.90
C THR A 136 -11.45 -20.65 0.38
N VAL A 137 -12.53 -21.41 0.52
CA VAL A 137 -12.65 -22.79 0.01
C VAL A 137 -12.66 -22.81 -1.52
N TYR A 138 -13.31 -21.84 -2.16
CA TYR A 138 -13.28 -21.67 -3.62
C TYR A 138 -11.87 -21.39 -4.14
N LEU A 139 -11.15 -20.47 -3.52
CA LEU A 139 -9.77 -20.14 -3.86
C LEU A 139 -8.84 -21.35 -3.70
N ASN A 140 -8.98 -22.09 -2.60
CA ASN A 140 -8.18 -23.29 -2.38
C ASN A 140 -8.39 -24.33 -3.49
N ASN A 141 -9.64 -24.56 -3.91
CA ASN A 141 -9.93 -25.47 -5.01
C ASN A 141 -9.32 -25.00 -6.35
N ILE A 142 -9.24 -23.69 -6.60
CA ILE A 142 -8.52 -23.14 -7.77
C ILE A 142 -7.03 -23.45 -7.67
N ILE A 143 -6.42 -23.24 -6.50
CA ILE A 143 -5.00 -23.51 -6.27
C ILE A 143 -4.70 -25.00 -6.49
N GLU A 144 -5.54 -25.90 -5.99
CA GLU A 144 -5.38 -27.35 -6.21
C GLU A 144 -5.56 -27.74 -7.70
N LYS A 145 -6.51 -27.13 -8.41
CA LYS A 145 -6.66 -27.32 -9.88
C LYS A 145 -5.43 -26.83 -10.66
N ASN A 146 -4.79 -25.78 -10.17
CA ASN A 146 -3.53 -25.23 -10.65
C ASN A 146 -2.30 -26.01 -10.13
N GLU A 147 -2.49 -27.21 -9.56
CA GLU A 147 -1.43 -28.08 -9.03
C GLU A 147 -0.58 -27.43 -7.93
N GLY A 148 -1.19 -26.53 -7.14
CA GLY A 148 -0.52 -25.76 -6.08
C GLY A 148 -0.02 -24.39 -6.54
N THR A 149 -0.16 -24.02 -7.81
CA THR A 149 0.22 -22.70 -8.32
C THR A 149 -0.83 -21.65 -7.95
N LEU A 150 -0.40 -20.59 -7.28
CA LEU A 150 -1.28 -19.49 -6.89
C LEU A 150 -1.74 -18.67 -8.11
N PRO A 151 -2.99 -18.17 -8.13
CA PRO A 151 -3.38 -17.17 -9.12
C PRO A 151 -2.54 -15.90 -8.95
N LYS A 152 -2.28 -15.21 -10.06
CA LYS A 152 -1.50 -13.95 -10.07
C LYS A 152 -2.24 -12.81 -9.36
N ALA A 153 -3.56 -12.76 -9.52
CA ALA A 153 -4.38 -11.69 -8.94
C ALA A 153 -5.78 -12.16 -8.55
N ILE A 154 -6.32 -11.52 -7.51
CA ILE A 154 -7.73 -11.62 -7.11
C ILE A 154 -8.34 -10.23 -7.14
N ASN A 155 -9.43 -10.08 -7.90
CA ASN A 155 -10.20 -8.85 -7.98
C ASN A 155 -11.46 -8.99 -7.12
N LEU A 156 -11.67 -8.02 -6.23
CA LEU A 156 -12.76 -8.00 -5.26
C LEU A 156 -13.61 -6.76 -5.54
N GLN A 157 -14.87 -6.99 -5.94
CA GLN A 157 -15.82 -5.90 -6.20
C GLN A 157 -17.05 -6.07 -5.32
N GLY A 158 -17.49 -5.00 -4.66
CA GLY A 158 -18.63 -5.10 -3.75
C GLY A 158 -19.36 -3.80 -3.50
N PHE A 159 -20.59 -3.94 -2.99
CA PHE A 159 -21.47 -2.84 -2.60
C PHE A 159 -21.91 -2.97 -1.14
N SER A 160 -22.06 -1.88 -0.40
CA SER A 160 -22.59 -1.89 0.97
C SER A 160 -21.79 -2.80 1.92
N ARG A 161 -22.43 -3.73 2.64
CA ARG A 161 -21.74 -4.76 3.45
C ARG A 161 -20.99 -5.77 2.58
N GLY A 162 -21.36 -5.95 1.31
CA GLY A 162 -20.56 -6.71 0.35
C GLY A 162 -19.19 -6.07 0.09
N ALA A 163 -19.11 -4.74 0.06
CA ALA A 163 -17.83 -4.02 0.02
C ALA A 163 -17.04 -4.20 1.32
N ASP A 164 -17.70 -4.31 2.48
CA ASP A 164 -17.03 -4.62 3.76
C ASP A 164 -16.47 -6.05 3.73
N ALA A 165 -17.22 -7.01 3.20
CA ALA A 165 -16.75 -8.37 2.97
C ALA A 165 -15.55 -8.41 2.02
N CYS A 166 -15.49 -7.58 0.98
CA CYS A 166 -14.31 -7.45 0.11
C CYS A 166 -13.06 -7.05 0.89
N LEU A 167 -13.11 -6.00 1.72
CA LEU A 167 -11.93 -5.56 2.47
C LEU A 167 -11.50 -6.58 3.53
N ARG A 168 -12.46 -7.24 4.18
CA ARG A 168 -12.17 -8.38 5.07
C ARG A 168 -11.53 -9.54 4.31
N MET A 169 -12.03 -9.86 3.11
CA MET A 169 -11.47 -10.90 2.26
C MET A 169 -10.05 -10.56 1.80
N ALA A 170 -9.74 -9.30 1.50
CA ALA A 170 -8.38 -8.87 1.19
C ALA A 170 -7.41 -9.18 2.35
N ASN A 171 -7.84 -8.92 3.59
CA ASN A 171 -7.08 -9.27 4.79
C ASN A 171 -6.96 -10.80 4.98
N VAL A 172 -8.03 -11.57 4.73
CA VAL A 172 -7.97 -13.06 4.75
C VAL A 172 -6.98 -13.60 3.71
N ILE A 173 -7.01 -13.07 2.49
CA ILE A 173 -6.07 -13.44 1.42
C ILE A 173 -4.65 -13.08 1.85
N TYR A 174 -4.44 -11.92 2.47
CA TYR A 174 -3.11 -11.56 2.97
C TYR A 174 -2.60 -12.51 4.05
N LEU A 175 -3.47 -12.95 4.96
CA LEU A 175 -3.08 -13.89 6.03
C LEU A 175 -2.74 -15.28 5.49
N LEU A 176 -3.47 -15.76 4.47
CA LEU A 176 -3.31 -17.12 3.94
C LEU A 176 -2.34 -17.21 2.75
N TYR A 177 -2.36 -16.22 1.87
CA TYR A 177 -1.64 -16.19 0.59
C TYR A 177 -1.08 -14.78 0.29
N PRO A 178 -0.08 -14.31 1.05
CA PRO A 178 0.44 -12.94 0.97
C PRO A 178 0.99 -12.55 -0.41
N GLU A 179 1.35 -13.54 -1.23
CA GLU A 179 1.95 -13.38 -2.56
C GLU A 179 0.90 -13.02 -3.62
N ILE A 180 -0.37 -13.32 -3.37
CA ILE A 180 -1.45 -13.05 -4.31
C ILE A 180 -1.77 -11.56 -4.29
N LYS A 181 -1.64 -10.90 -5.44
CA LYS A 181 -2.05 -9.51 -5.62
C LYS A 181 -3.56 -9.36 -5.49
N VAL A 182 -4.02 -8.37 -4.74
CA VAL A 182 -5.44 -8.08 -4.57
C VAL A 182 -5.77 -6.71 -5.16
N ASN A 183 -6.91 -6.61 -5.84
CA ASN A 183 -7.48 -5.34 -6.29
C ASN A 183 -8.88 -5.19 -5.71
N LEU A 184 -9.20 -4.00 -5.19
CA LEU A 184 -10.46 -3.69 -4.52
C LEU A 184 -11.21 -2.59 -5.26
N PHE A 185 -12.48 -2.84 -5.59
CA PHE A 185 -13.43 -1.83 -6.07
C PHE A 185 -14.67 -1.82 -5.16
N LEU A 186 -14.79 -0.79 -4.34
CA LEU A 186 -15.75 -0.71 -3.25
C LEU A 186 -16.77 0.40 -3.53
N ILE A 187 -18.05 0.04 -3.52
CA ILE A 187 -19.16 0.98 -3.65
C ILE A 187 -19.83 1.15 -2.29
N ASP A 188 -19.66 2.33 -1.71
CA ASP A 188 -20.26 2.77 -0.45
C ASP A 188 -20.13 1.72 0.67
N GLN A 189 -18.89 1.40 1.05
CA GLN A 189 -18.60 0.42 2.09
C GLN A 189 -19.23 0.82 3.43
N VAL A 190 -20.25 0.08 3.84
CA VAL A 190 -20.94 0.26 5.12
C VAL A 190 -20.73 -1.02 5.94
N PRO A 191 -19.90 -0.99 6.99
CA PRO A 191 -19.78 -2.11 7.92
C PRO A 191 -21.07 -2.32 8.72
N GLY A 192 -21.27 -3.53 9.23
CA GLY A 192 -22.40 -3.81 10.14
C GLY A 192 -22.37 -2.94 11.41
N PRO A 193 -23.49 -2.80 12.13
CA PRO A 193 -23.57 -2.03 13.37
C PRO A 193 -22.49 -2.43 14.38
N GLY A 194 -21.70 -1.45 14.86
CA GLY A 194 -20.60 -1.70 15.80
C GLY A 194 -19.37 -2.41 15.19
N ARG A 195 -19.32 -2.64 13.88
CA ARG A 195 -18.22 -3.38 13.20
C ARG A 195 -17.21 -2.48 12.48
N ARG A 196 -17.42 -1.16 12.54
CA ARG A 196 -16.61 -0.15 11.84
C ARG A 196 -15.18 -0.03 12.36
N ASP A 197 -14.97 -0.33 13.64
CA ASP A 197 -13.64 -0.25 14.27
C ASP A 197 -12.93 -1.62 14.30
N HIS A 198 -13.42 -2.61 13.55
CA HIS A 198 -12.69 -3.86 13.34
C HIS A 198 -11.56 -3.62 12.33
N ALA A 199 -10.31 -3.94 12.69
CA ALA A 199 -9.16 -3.73 11.81
C ALA A 199 -9.33 -4.28 10.38
N PRO A 200 -9.86 -5.50 10.15
CA PRO A 200 -10.11 -6.01 8.80
C PRO A 200 -11.16 -5.22 7.98
N SER A 201 -11.89 -4.30 8.60
CA SER A 201 -12.89 -3.42 7.95
C SER A 201 -12.27 -2.11 7.45
N TYR A 202 -11.10 -1.70 7.92
CA TYR A 202 -10.47 -0.43 7.52
C TYR A 202 -8.99 -0.54 7.13
N THR A 203 -8.33 -1.66 7.40
CA THR A 203 -6.93 -1.88 7.03
C THR A 203 -6.83 -2.39 5.60
N ILE A 204 -6.09 -1.68 4.76
CA ILE A 204 -5.72 -2.07 3.40
C ILE A 204 -4.36 -2.79 3.49
N PRO A 205 -4.33 -4.12 3.35
CA PRO A 205 -3.10 -4.90 3.54
C PRO A 205 -2.08 -4.72 2.40
N PRO A 206 -0.80 -5.09 2.61
CA PRO A 206 0.29 -4.86 1.64
C PRO A 206 0.17 -5.58 0.30
N ASN A 207 -0.66 -6.63 0.21
CA ASN A 207 -0.91 -7.35 -1.03
C ASN A 207 -1.92 -6.62 -1.95
N VAL A 208 -2.54 -5.54 -1.49
CA VAL A 208 -3.44 -4.72 -2.32
C VAL A 208 -2.62 -3.83 -3.27
N GLU A 209 -2.78 -4.04 -4.57
CA GLU A 209 -2.14 -3.25 -5.62
C GLU A 209 -2.98 -2.02 -6.00
N ASN A 210 -4.28 -2.21 -6.18
CA ASN A 210 -5.23 -1.15 -6.53
C ASN A 210 -6.38 -1.10 -5.52
N PHE A 211 -6.58 0.05 -4.90
CA PHE A 211 -7.66 0.32 -3.95
C PHE A 211 -8.54 1.45 -4.47
N GLU A 212 -9.77 1.14 -4.84
CA GLU A 212 -10.77 2.10 -5.27
C GLU A 212 -12.01 2.03 -4.37
N SER A 213 -12.40 3.17 -3.78
CA SER A 213 -13.55 3.27 -2.89
C SER A 213 -14.36 4.52 -3.25
N THR A 214 -15.60 4.32 -3.67
CA THR A 214 -16.55 5.39 -3.96
C THR A 214 -17.54 5.53 -2.81
N LEU A 215 -17.76 6.75 -2.32
CA LEU A 215 -18.66 7.04 -1.20
C LEU A 215 -19.84 7.92 -1.66
N MET A 216 -21.03 7.66 -1.10
CA MET A 216 -22.24 8.40 -1.41
C MET A 216 -22.47 9.54 -0.39
N LEU A 217 -22.50 10.78 -0.88
CA LEU A 217 -22.50 11.97 -0.03
C LEU A 217 -23.83 12.20 0.71
N HIS A 218 -24.96 11.83 0.10
CA HIS A 218 -26.31 12.18 0.54
C HIS A 218 -27.09 10.97 1.08
N GLU A 219 -26.40 9.99 1.64
CA GLU A 219 -27.03 8.93 2.42
C GLU A 219 -27.21 9.40 3.87
N TYR A 220 -28.45 9.33 4.36
CA TYR A 220 -28.86 9.94 5.62
C TYR A 220 -29.41 8.98 6.68
N ARG A 221 -29.46 7.69 6.41
CA ARG A 221 -29.99 6.71 7.37
C ARG A 221 -29.02 6.54 8.55
N PRO A 222 -29.52 6.51 9.79
CA PRO A 222 -28.72 6.08 10.94
C PRO A 222 -28.15 4.68 10.74
N GLY A 223 -26.90 4.46 11.16
CA GLY A 223 -26.20 3.18 11.00
C GLY A 223 -25.63 2.92 9.60
N PHE A 224 -25.83 3.83 8.63
CA PHE A 224 -25.22 3.77 7.30
C PHE A 224 -23.93 4.59 7.20
N ASP A 225 -23.17 4.72 8.28
CA ASP A 225 -21.89 5.42 8.27
C ASP A 225 -20.81 4.56 7.58
N PRO A 226 -20.17 5.07 6.51
CA PRO A 226 -19.25 4.25 5.74
C PRO A 226 -17.84 4.26 6.33
N GLN A 227 -16.98 3.36 5.87
CA GLN A 227 -15.54 3.64 5.92
C GLN A 227 -15.20 4.82 4.99
N HIS A 228 -14.10 5.50 5.26
CA HIS A 228 -13.73 6.71 4.50
C HIS A 228 -12.24 7.02 4.60
N ALA A 229 -11.73 7.99 3.83
CA ALA A 229 -10.29 8.29 3.74
C ALA A 229 -9.62 8.55 5.09
N GLY A 230 -10.30 9.22 6.02
CA GLY A 230 -9.80 9.42 7.38
C GLY A 230 -9.75 8.18 8.28
N ARG A 231 -10.41 7.06 7.90
CA ARG A 231 -10.44 5.81 8.69
C ARG A 231 -9.62 4.69 8.07
N TYR A 232 -9.47 4.69 6.74
CA TYR A 232 -8.65 3.70 6.07
C TYR A 232 -7.19 3.78 6.53
N VAL A 233 -6.58 2.62 6.76
CA VAL A 233 -5.17 2.48 7.17
C VAL A 233 -4.45 1.67 6.10
N PHE A 234 -3.45 2.29 5.47
CA PHE A 234 -2.68 1.65 4.41
C PHE A 234 -1.40 1.07 5.00
N SER A 235 -1.21 -0.25 4.87
CA SER A 235 0.00 -0.92 5.35
C SER A 235 1.20 -0.76 4.42
N ALA A 236 0.98 -0.45 3.14
CA ALA A 236 2.02 -0.20 2.13
C ALA A 236 1.68 1.05 1.28
N PRO A 237 1.59 2.25 1.89
CA PRO A 237 1.16 3.48 1.21
C PRO A 237 2.08 3.91 0.06
N GLU A 238 3.29 3.40 0.00
CA GLU A 238 4.27 3.63 -1.07
C GLU A 238 4.07 2.73 -2.30
N ARG A 239 3.22 1.70 -2.20
CA ARG A 239 2.95 0.75 -3.29
C ARG A 239 1.49 0.75 -3.74
N THR A 240 0.56 0.80 -2.80
CA THR A 240 -0.88 0.66 -3.12
C THR A 240 -1.40 1.88 -3.85
N LYS A 241 -1.81 1.69 -5.11
CA LYS A 241 -2.46 2.74 -5.92
C LYS A 241 -3.84 3.02 -5.36
N THR A 242 -4.10 4.27 -5.01
CA THR A 242 -5.28 4.65 -4.22
C THR A 242 -6.18 5.62 -4.98
N ASN A 243 -7.48 5.35 -4.99
CA ASN A 243 -8.52 6.25 -5.51
C ASN A 243 -9.74 6.23 -4.59
N ILE A 244 -9.83 7.21 -3.68
CA ILE A 244 -10.99 7.37 -2.80
C ILE A 244 -11.75 8.59 -3.26
N LYS A 245 -13.00 8.40 -3.71
CA LYS A 245 -13.80 9.48 -4.28
C LYS A 245 -15.19 9.55 -3.66
N ILE A 246 -15.76 10.75 -3.69
CA ILE A 246 -17.14 11.00 -3.30
C ILE A 246 -17.97 11.30 -4.55
N TYR A 247 -19.21 10.80 -4.58
CA TYR A 247 -20.23 11.17 -5.54
C TYR A 247 -21.51 11.60 -4.83
N TYR A 248 -22.35 12.35 -5.54
CA TYR A 248 -23.63 12.80 -5.01
C TYR A 248 -24.68 11.70 -5.05
N GLY A 249 -25.54 11.74 -4.03
CA GLY A 249 -26.76 10.94 -3.90
C GLY A 249 -26.67 9.96 -2.74
N GLU A 250 -27.72 9.15 -2.60
CA GLU A 250 -27.90 8.16 -1.53
C GLU A 250 -27.27 6.81 -1.87
N HIS A 251 -27.31 5.86 -0.94
CA HIS A 251 -26.56 4.59 -1.00
C HIS A 251 -26.62 3.84 -2.35
N GLY A 252 -27.81 3.70 -2.94
CA GLY A 252 -28.03 2.91 -4.15
C GLY A 252 -27.93 3.69 -5.47
N ILE A 253 -27.66 5.01 -5.44
CA ILE A 253 -27.81 5.87 -6.63
C ILE A 253 -26.81 5.55 -7.74
N GLY A 254 -25.63 5.05 -7.40
CA GLY A 254 -24.60 4.67 -8.37
C GLY A 254 -24.85 3.31 -9.03
N ASN A 255 -25.77 2.52 -8.48
CA ASN A 255 -25.92 1.12 -8.86
C ASN A 255 -26.71 0.93 -10.17
N ARG A 256 -27.52 1.93 -10.57
CA ARG A 256 -28.43 1.86 -11.73
C ARG A 256 -28.93 3.25 -12.13
N LEU A 257 -29.50 3.35 -13.34
CA LEU A 257 -30.18 4.54 -13.85
C LEU A 257 -31.64 4.52 -13.39
N GLU A 258 -32.17 5.67 -12.97
CA GLU A 258 -33.59 5.83 -12.59
C GLU A 258 -34.15 7.20 -13.01
N HIS A 259 -33.46 8.27 -12.63
CA HIS A 259 -33.91 9.65 -12.87
C HIS A 259 -32.84 10.43 -13.62
N HIS A 260 -33.19 11.00 -14.78
CA HIS A 260 -32.23 11.68 -15.66
C HIS A 260 -31.37 12.73 -14.92
N GLU A 261 -31.96 13.54 -14.02
CA GLU A 261 -31.24 14.53 -13.21
C GLU A 261 -30.19 13.93 -12.25
N LYS A 262 -30.33 12.64 -11.91
CA LYS A 262 -29.48 11.91 -10.95
C LYS A 262 -28.64 10.78 -11.56
N ASN A 263 -28.73 10.58 -12.87
CA ASN A 263 -28.09 9.44 -13.55
C ASN A 263 -26.56 9.59 -13.68
N HIS A 264 -26.03 10.81 -13.47
CA HIS A 264 -24.60 11.10 -13.60
C HIS A 264 -23.72 10.21 -12.70
N THR A 265 -24.14 9.97 -11.46
CA THR A 265 -23.39 9.11 -10.52
C THR A 265 -23.29 7.68 -11.03
N ALA A 266 -24.39 7.11 -11.53
CA ALA A 266 -24.38 5.76 -12.08
C ALA A 266 -23.52 5.67 -13.35
N LEU A 267 -23.63 6.64 -14.27
CA LEU A 267 -22.84 6.65 -15.50
C LEU A 267 -21.33 6.69 -15.22
N LEU A 268 -20.89 7.58 -14.32
CA LEU A 268 -19.49 7.69 -13.93
C LEU A 268 -18.99 6.45 -13.20
N LEU A 269 -19.77 5.90 -12.27
CA LEU A 269 -19.38 4.73 -11.48
C LEU A 269 -19.28 3.45 -12.33
N HIS A 270 -20.15 3.29 -13.33
CA HIS A 270 -20.04 2.17 -14.27
C HIS A 270 -18.81 2.31 -15.17
N ASP A 271 -18.48 3.53 -15.63
CA ASP A 271 -17.23 3.77 -16.37
C ASP A 271 -15.99 3.52 -15.49
N ASP A 272 -16.03 3.89 -14.21
CA ASP A 272 -14.96 3.60 -13.26
C ASP A 272 -14.74 2.08 -13.10
N LEU A 273 -15.81 1.31 -12.89
CA LEU A 273 -15.71 -0.15 -12.76
C LEU A 273 -15.24 -0.79 -14.07
N ASN A 274 -15.68 -0.30 -15.22
CA ASN A 274 -15.19 -0.75 -16.52
C ASN A 274 -13.68 -0.53 -16.67
N ARG A 275 -13.19 0.68 -16.35
CA ARG A 275 -11.75 1.00 -16.35
C ARG A 275 -10.98 0.09 -15.38
N PHE A 276 -11.53 -0.12 -14.18
CA PHE A 276 -10.94 -1.00 -13.18
C PHE A 276 -10.86 -2.46 -13.66
N CYS A 277 -11.94 -3.01 -14.21
CA CYS A 277 -12.00 -4.39 -14.72
C CYS A 277 -11.02 -4.62 -15.88
N ARG A 278 -10.82 -3.63 -16.76
CA ARG A 278 -9.82 -3.68 -17.83
C ARG A 278 -8.40 -3.59 -17.27
N LYS A 279 -8.14 -2.63 -16.38
CA LYS A 279 -6.83 -2.44 -15.73
C LYS A 279 -6.37 -3.70 -14.98
N THR A 280 -7.32 -4.41 -14.37
CA THR A 280 -7.06 -5.60 -13.54
C THR A 280 -7.22 -6.92 -14.29
N GLY A 281 -7.42 -6.88 -15.61
CA GLY A 281 -7.39 -8.05 -16.49
C GLY A 281 -8.64 -8.92 -16.52
N THR A 282 -9.72 -8.56 -15.81
CA THR A 282 -11.00 -9.30 -15.86
C THR A 282 -11.83 -9.04 -17.11
N LEU A 283 -11.63 -7.89 -17.74
CA LEU A 283 -12.18 -7.60 -19.06
C LEU A 283 -11.04 -7.35 -20.05
N PRO A 284 -11.17 -7.78 -21.31
CA PRO A 284 -10.18 -7.49 -22.34
C PRO A 284 -10.10 -5.97 -22.59
N GLN A 285 -8.94 -5.49 -23.04
CA GLN A 285 -8.73 -4.05 -23.29
C GLN A 285 -9.66 -3.52 -24.39
N ILE A 286 -10.02 -4.34 -25.38
CA ILE A 286 -10.84 -3.97 -26.54
C ILE A 286 -12.03 -4.95 -26.65
N ASN A 287 -13.15 -4.52 -27.26
CA ASN A 287 -14.28 -5.36 -27.72
C ASN A 287 -15.24 -5.95 -26.67
N SER A 288 -15.08 -5.68 -25.38
CA SER A 288 -16.08 -6.05 -24.36
C SER A 288 -17.09 -4.92 -24.15
N LYS A 289 -18.32 -5.11 -24.63
CA LYS A 289 -19.47 -4.27 -24.27
C LYS A 289 -19.87 -4.56 -22.82
N PHE A 290 -20.37 -3.55 -22.11
CA PHE A 290 -20.99 -3.73 -20.80
C PHE A 290 -22.34 -3.00 -20.75
N TYR A 291 -23.18 -3.40 -19.80
CA TYR A 291 -24.55 -2.93 -19.71
C TYR A 291 -24.82 -2.23 -18.37
N ILE A 292 -25.61 -1.18 -18.42
CA ILE A 292 -26.09 -0.43 -17.26
C ILE A 292 -27.56 -0.79 -17.04
N THR A 293 -27.93 -1.14 -15.80
CA THR A 293 -29.34 -1.37 -15.46
C THR A 293 -30.08 -0.04 -15.43
N HIS A 294 -31.25 0.02 -16.06
CA HIS A 294 -32.20 1.13 -15.99
C HIS A 294 -33.51 0.64 -15.38
N ARG A 295 -33.99 1.35 -14.35
CA ARG A 295 -35.28 1.07 -13.71
C ARG A 295 -36.28 2.11 -14.18
N ASN A 296 -37.20 1.68 -15.05
CA ASN A 296 -38.27 2.56 -15.51
C ASN A 296 -39.31 2.77 -14.40
N THR A 297 -39.52 4.03 -14.01
CA THR A 297 -40.49 4.43 -12.97
C THR A 297 -41.89 4.69 -13.54
N LYS A 298 -42.06 4.68 -14.87
CA LYS A 298 -43.34 4.89 -15.56
C LYS A 298 -43.86 3.57 -16.14
N GLY A 299 -44.73 2.87 -15.40
CA GLY A 299 -45.74 1.98 -16.01
C GLY A 299 -45.67 0.47 -15.71
N ARG A 300 -44.58 -0.06 -15.17
CA ARG A 300 -44.38 -1.40 -14.56
C ARG A 300 -42.90 -1.45 -14.23
N ILE A 301 -42.48 -2.04 -13.11
CA ILE A 301 -41.05 -2.16 -12.76
C ILE A 301 -40.40 -3.13 -13.76
N GLN A 302 -40.05 -2.65 -14.95
CA GLN A 302 -39.23 -3.35 -15.91
C GLN A 302 -37.80 -2.85 -15.76
N GLN A 303 -36.88 -3.79 -15.58
CA GLN A 303 -35.45 -3.54 -15.63
C GLN A 303 -35.01 -3.67 -17.09
N GLU A 304 -34.43 -2.61 -17.64
CA GLU A 304 -33.84 -2.58 -18.97
C GLU A 304 -32.31 -2.61 -18.84
N HIS A 305 -31.63 -3.26 -19.77
CA HIS A 305 -30.17 -3.25 -19.87
C HIS A 305 -29.75 -2.37 -21.03
N ILE A 306 -29.16 -1.21 -20.73
CA ILE A 306 -28.68 -0.25 -21.72
C ILE A 306 -27.20 -0.54 -22.00
N GLU A 307 -26.86 -0.78 -23.26
CA GLU A 307 -25.46 -0.91 -23.67
C GLU A 307 -24.73 0.43 -23.45
N SER A 308 -23.61 0.38 -22.74
CA SER A 308 -22.77 1.55 -22.49
C SER A 308 -21.70 1.74 -23.56
N HIS A 309 -21.17 2.95 -23.66
CA HIS A 309 -19.91 3.21 -24.36
C HIS A 309 -18.77 2.37 -23.76
N LEU A 310 -17.80 1.99 -24.60
CA LEU A 310 -16.62 1.21 -24.19
C LEU A 310 -15.81 1.91 -23.10
N GLU A 311 -15.64 3.23 -23.19
CA GLU A 311 -14.94 4.07 -22.22
C GLU A 311 -15.31 5.55 -22.46
N LEU A 312 -15.62 6.31 -21.41
CA LEU A 312 -15.92 7.75 -21.53
C LEU A 312 -14.65 8.58 -21.71
N SER A 313 -14.65 9.58 -22.60
CA SER A 313 -13.54 10.52 -22.73
C SER A 313 -13.44 11.46 -21.52
N ASP A 314 -12.27 12.07 -21.32
CA ASP A 314 -12.05 13.06 -20.25
C ASP A 314 -13.07 14.20 -20.29
N LEU A 315 -13.39 14.71 -21.48
CA LEU A 315 -14.41 15.74 -21.68
C LEU A 315 -15.81 15.23 -21.28
N ALA A 316 -16.18 14.01 -21.67
CA ALA A 316 -17.47 13.42 -21.30
C ALA A 316 -17.60 13.25 -19.78
N ARG A 317 -16.55 12.77 -19.11
CA ARG A 317 -16.51 12.66 -17.64
C ARG A 317 -16.60 14.03 -16.97
N PHE A 318 -15.89 15.03 -17.48
CA PHE A 318 -15.95 16.41 -16.97
C PHE A 318 -17.36 16.99 -17.09
N LYS A 319 -18.03 16.82 -18.23
CA LYS A 319 -19.42 17.24 -18.43
C LYS A 319 -20.39 16.56 -17.45
N LEU A 320 -20.24 15.26 -17.23
CA LEU A 320 -21.05 14.53 -16.24
C LEU A 320 -20.85 15.05 -14.82
N LEU A 321 -19.61 15.39 -14.45
CA LEU A 321 -19.30 15.99 -13.13
C LEU A 321 -19.87 17.40 -13.01
N CYS A 322 -19.77 18.23 -14.06
CA CYS A 322 -20.41 19.55 -14.10
C CYS A 322 -21.94 19.45 -13.97
N CYS A 323 -22.57 18.49 -14.65
CA CYS A 323 -24.01 18.26 -14.52
C CYS A 323 -24.40 17.70 -13.15
N MET A 324 -23.59 16.80 -12.57
CA MET A 324 -23.79 16.34 -11.20
C MET A 324 -23.74 17.53 -10.23
N LYS A 325 -22.81 18.47 -10.43
CA LYS A 325 -22.67 19.67 -9.60
C LYS A 325 -23.89 20.59 -9.74
N LYS A 326 -24.33 20.83 -10.97
CA LYS A 326 -25.56 21.60 -11.28
C LYS A 326 -26.79 21.03 -10.59
N ASN A 327 -26.88 19.71 -10.49
CA ASN A 327 -28.02 18.98 -9.91
C ASN A 327 -27.84 18.62 -8.42
N GLU A 328 -26.87 19.21 -7.70
CA GLU A 328 -26.62 18.94 -6.26
C GLU A 328 -27.92 18.99 -5.44
N GLY A 329 -28.74 20.00 -5.68
CA GLY A 329 -30.03 20.19 -5.00
C GLY A 329 -31.06 19.10 -5.28
N SER A 330 -30.98 18.36 -6.39
CA SER A 330 -31.83 17.19 -6.64
C SER A 330 -31.31 15.95 -5.89
N TYR A 331 -29.98 15.76 -5.81
CA TYR A 331 -29.38 14.63 -5.09
C TYR A 331 -29.55 14.72 -3.56
N SER A 332 -29.58 15.92 -2.99
CA SER A 332 -29.69 16.15 -1.55
C SER A 332 -31.13 16.19 -1.02
N LYS A 333 -32.15 16.05 -1.89
CA LYS A 333 -33.57 16.02 -1.48
C LYS A 333 -33.84 14.81 -0.59
N GLY A 334 -34.52 15.04 0.54
CA GLY A 334 -34.94 14.00 1.47
C GLY A 334 -34.82 14.44 2.93
N LEU A 335 -35.28 13.59 3.86
CA LEU A 335 -35.12 13.84 5.29
C LEU A 335 -33.68 13.51 5.71
N SER A 336 -32.90 14.52 6.09
CA SER A 336 -31.50 14.36 6.51
C SER A 336 -31.40 14.01 8.01
N ILE A 337 -31.75 12.76 8.35
CA ILE A 337 -31.77 12.28 9.75
C ILE A 337 -30.35 12.19 10.34
N ASN A 338 -29.38 11.67 9.58
CA ASN A 338 -27.98 11.54 9.98
C ASN A 338 -27.07 12.07 8.87
N LYS A 339 -26.29 13.13 9.12
CA LYS A 339 -25.32 13.63 8.13
C LYS A 339 -23.99 12.90 8.29
N ARG A 340 -23.60 12.12 7.28
CA ARG A 340 -22.28 11.47 7.24
C ARG A 340 -21.15 12.50 7.36
N LYS A 341 -20.07 12.15 8.07
CA LYS A 341 -18.89 13.03 8.23
C LYS A 341 -18.29 13.51 6.90
N ILE A 342 -18.34 12.69 5.86
CA ILE A 342 -17.82 13.04 4.52
C ILE A 342 -18.60 14.19 3.85
N LEU A 343 -19.88 14.39 4.20
CA LEU A 343 -20.66 15.55 3.74
C LEU A 343 -20.22 16.83 4.45
N LEU A 344 -19.89 16.73 5.75
CA LEU A 344 -19.46 17.87 6.56
C LEU A 344 -18.03 18.31 6.21
N ASN A 345 -17.17 17.37 5.80
CA ASN A 345 -15.75 17.60 5.56
C ASN A 345 -15.38 17.39 4.07
N ARG A 346 -16.18 17.94 3.16
CA ARG A 346 -15.94 17.75 1.70
C ARG A 346 -14.58 18.27 1.24
N GLU A 347 -14.07 19.31 1.88
CA GLU A 347 -12.76 19.92 1.60
C GLU A 347 -11.58 18.95 1.83
N ASP A 348 -11.78 17.86 2.58
CA ASP A 348 -10.76 16.82 2.76
C ASP A 348 -10.54 15.98 1.49
N TYR A 349 -11.53 15.96 0.59
CA TYR A 349 -11.50 15.16 -0.65
C TYR A 349 -11.12 15.95 -1.90
N VAL A 350 -11.23 17.28 -1.85
CA VAL A 350 -10.83 18.18 -2.94
C VAL A 350 -10.67 19.61 -2.45
N GLN A 351 -9.66 20.33 -2.93
CA GLN A 351 -9.51 21.76 -2.71
C GLN A 351 -10.55 22.54 -3.52
N ASP A 352 -11.09 23.63 -2.95
CA ASP A 352 -12.16 24.43 -3.53
C ASP A 352 -13.42 23.60 -3.77
N SER A 353 -13.86 22.87 -2.74
CA SER A 353 -15.02 21.98 -2.83
C SER A 353 -16.35 22.72 -3.12
N SER A 354 -16.37 24.05 -3.11
CA SER A 354 -17.46 24.87 -3.65
C SER A 354 -17.65 24.68 -5.16
N LEU A 355 -16.55 24.52 -5.91
CA LEU A 355 -16.54 24.32 -7.36
C LEU A 355 -16.54 22.84 -7.71
N PHE A 356 -15.61 22.10 -7.12
CA PHE A 356 -15.32 20.72 -7.50
C PHE A 356 -16.05 19.74 -6.59
N ILE A 357 -16.48 18.62 -7.17
CA ILE A 357 -17.17 17.56 -6.41
C ILE A 357 -16.15 16.71 -5.66
N ASN A 358 -15.07 16.38 -6.33
CA ASN A 358 -13.99 15.51 -5.86
C ASN A 358 -12.71 15.82 -6.66
N GLN A 359 -11.62 15.13 -6.31
CA GLN A 359 -10.30 15.33 -6.90
C GLN A 359 -10.25 15.16 -8.44
N GLU A 360 -11.01 14.20 -8.98
CA GLU A 360 -11.09 14.00 -10.44
C GLU A 360 -11.69 15.21 -11.16
N HIS A 361 -12.74 15.82 -10.60
CA HIS A 361 -13.36 16.99 -11.21
C HIS A 361 -12.35 18.15 -11.35
N ARG A 362 -11.50 18.34 -10.34
CA ARG A 362 -10.43 19.35 -10.35
C ARG A 362 -9.31 19.02 -11.35
N GLU A 363 -8.89 17.75 -11.39
CA GLU A 363 -7.88 17.26 -12.34
C GLU A 363 -8.31 17.43 -13.80
N LEU A 364 -9.54 17.03 -14.12
CA LEU A 364 -10.10 17.18 -15.46
C LEU A 364 -10.21 18.65 -15.84
N PHE A 365 -10.57 19.53 -14.90
CA PHE A 365 -10.58 20.96 -15.15
C PHE A 365 -9.19 21.50 -15.49
N LYS A 366 -8.14 21.13 -14.73
CA LYS A 366 -6.75 21.50 -15.06
C LYS A 366 -6.35 21.00 -16.43
N LYS A 367 -6.73 19.76 -16.78
CA LYS A 367 -6.35 19.13 -18.05
C LYS A 367 -7.03 19.77 -19.26
N LEU A 368 -8.33 20.07 -19.15
CA LEU A 368 -9.14 20.57 -20.27
C LEU A 368 -9.05 22.09 -20.42
N TYR A 369 -8.80 22.81 -19.32
CA TYR A 369 -8.74 24.28 -19.27
C TYR A 369 -7.49 24.78 -18.53
N PRO A 370 -6.29 24.46 -19.04
CA PRO A 370 -5.04 24.69 -18.32
C PRO A 370 -4.73 26.18 -18.11
N ALA A 371 -5.08 27.08 -19.05
CA ALA A 371 -4.81 28.50 -18.86
C ALA A 371 -5.69 29.08 -17.74
N THR A 372 -6.96 28.70 -17.72
CA THR A 372 -7.92 29.11 -16.70
C THR A 372 -7.54 28.53 -15.34
N PHE A 373 -7.12 27.27 -15.28
CA PHE A 373 -6.65 26.65 -14.05
C PHE A 373 -5.42 27.35 -13.49
N ASN A 374 -4.40 27.54 -14.34
CA ASN A 374 -3.16 28.19 -13.95
C ASN A 374 -3.39 29.62 -13.46
N TRP A 375 -4.33 30.35 -14.07
CA TRP A 375 -4.70 31.70 -13.67
C TRP A 375 -5.38 31.79 -12.30
N PHE A 376 -6.36 30.91 -12.02
CA PHE A 376 -7.20 31.02 -10.81
C PHE A 376 -6.69 30.22 -9.61
N PHE A 377 -5.92 29.15 -9.84
CA PHE A 377 -5.50 28.21 -8.78
C PHE A 377 -3.99 28.15 -8.58
N GLU A 378 -3.20 28.41 -9.63
CA GLU A 378 -1.72 28.32 -9.58
C GLU A 378 -1.01 29.67 -9.62
N LYS A 379 -1.78 30.77 -9.58
CA LYS A 379 -1.25 32.15 -9.59
C LYS A 379 -0.33 32.42 -10.79
N ASN A 380 -0.68 31.86 -11.95
CA ASN A 380 0.08 31.93 -13.20
C ASN A 380 1.54 31.44 -13.05
N TYR A 381 1.72 30.36 -12.28
CA TYR A 381 3.02 29.72 -12.08
C TYR A 381 3.60 29.19 -13.39
N ASP A 382 4.88 29.47 -13.65
CA ASP A 382 5.63 28.97 -14.79
C ASP A 382 6.53 27.79 -14.35
N PRO A 383 6.17 26.54 -14.67
CA PRO A 383 6.96 25.37 -14.28
C PRO A 383 8.35 25.34 -14.95
N LEU A 384 8.55 26.03 -16.07
CA LEU A 384 9.86 26.11 -16.75
C LEU A 384 10.77 27.16 -16.12
N ASN A 385 10.20 28.13 -15.40
CA ASN A 385 10.95 29.17 -14.70
C ASN A 385 10.42 29.40 -13.27
N PRO A 386 10.55 28.44 -12.34
CA PRO A 386 10.02 28.55 -10.97
C PRO A 386 10.49 29.77 -10.17
N GLN A 387 11.64 30.34 -10.55
CA GLN A 387 12.21 31.54 -9.90
C GLN A 387 11.55 32.85 -10.37
N LYS A 388 10.84 32.85 -11.51
CA LYS A 388 10.12 34.03 -12.00
C LYS A 388 8.81 34.16 -11.22
N LYS A 389 8.85 34.95 -10.16
CA LYS A 389 7.64 35.34 -9.43
C LYS A 389 6.67 36.08 -10.33
N PHE A 390 5.37 35.92 -10.10
CA PHE A 390 4.33 36.66 -10.83
C PHE A 390 4.55 38.19 -10.85
N THR A 391 5.20 38.74 -9.82
CA THR A 391 5.60 40.16 -9.76
C THR A 391 6.42 40.63 -10.97
N ASN A 392 7.16 39.73 -11.62
CA ASN A 392 7.94 40.03 -12.83
C ASN A 392 7.07 40.07 -14.10
N LEU A 393 5.85 39.53 -14.07
CA LEU A 393 4.90 39.56 -15.18
C LEU A 393 4.09 40.87 -15.19
N LEU A 394 3.87 41.47 -14.01
CA LEU A 394 3.21 42.77 -13.86
C LEU A 394 3.96 43.91 -14.56
N SER A 395 5.29 43.79 -14.71
CA SER A 395 6.11 44.75 -15.46
C SER A 395 6.06 44.54 -16.98
N GLN A 396 5.43 43.48 -17.48
CA GLN A 396 5.36 43.10 -18.90
C GLN A 396 3.92 43.08 -19.41
N LYS A 397 3.31 44.27 -19.56
CA LYS A 397 1.89 44.48 -19.91
C LYS A 397 1.40 43.67 -21.13
N LYS A 398 2.24 43.50 -22.15
CA LYS A 398 1.91 42.70 -23.35
C LYS A 398 1.69 41.22 -23.01
N GLN A 399 2.61 40.59 -22.28
CA GLN A 399 2.49 39.18 -21.91
C GLN A 399 1.30 38.92 -20.98
N LEU A 400 1.01 39.85 -20.08
CA LEU A 400 -0.18 39.78 -19.22
C LEU A 400 -1.47 39.80 -20.06
N ASN A 401 -1.57 40.71 -21.03
CA ASN A 401 -2.73 40.79 -21.93
C ASN A 401 -2.90 39.51 -22.77
N ASP A 402 -1.81 38.94 -23.29
CA ASP A 402 -1.84 37.71 -24.07
C ASP A 402 -2.37 36.53 -23.22
N LYS A 403 -1.91 36.42 -21.96
CA LYS A 403 -2.40 35.41 -21.01
C LYS A 403 -3.88 35.61 -20.66
N MET A 404 -4.31 36.85 -20.43
CA MET A 404 -5.73 37.18 -20.18
C MET A 404 -6.62 36.81 -21.38
N ALA A 405 -6.13 37.01 -22.62
CA ALA A 405 -6.86 36.64 -23.82
C ALA A 405 -7.04 35.12 -23.94
N LEU A 406 -6.03 34.33 -23.59
CA LEU A 406 -6.13 32.86 -23.54
C LEU A 406 -7.16 32.38 -22.52
N VAL A 407 -7.12 32.92 -21.29
CA VAL A 407 -8.11 32.60 -20.25
C VAL A 407 -9.51 32.99 -20.70
N ALA A 408 -9.68 34.18 -21.28
CA ALA A 408 -10.98 34.62 -21.80
C ALA A 408 -11.51 33.70 -22.92
N ASN A 409 -10.63 33.18 -23.78
CA ASN A 409 -11.01 32.24 -24.82
C ASN A 409 -11.49 30.89 -24.24
N GLU A 410 -10.75 30.32 -23.29
CA GLU A 410 -11.16 29.10 -22.59
C GLU A 410 -12.51 29.28 -21.86
N LEU A 411 -12.71 30.39 -21.15
CA LEU A 411 -13.97 30.71 -20.48
C LEU A 411 -15.14 30.84 -21.47
N LYS A 412 -14.93 31.50 -22.62
CA LYS A 412 -15.94 31.57 -23.69
C LYS A 412 -16.28 30.19 -24.24
N ASN A 413 -15.29 29.32 -24.42
CA ASN A 413 -15.52 27.95 -24.89
C ASN A 413 -16.35 27.12 -23.91
N MET A 414 -16.13 27.27 -22.59
CA MET A 414 -16.98 26.61 -21.58
C MET A 414 -18.45 27.01 -21.69
N GLU A 415 -18.75 28.24 -22.10
CA GLU A 415 -20.12 28.75 -22.19
C GLU A 415 -20.90 28.22 -23.39
N LEU A 416 -20.21 27.69 -24.40
CA LEU A 416 -20.85 27.07 -25.57
C LEU A 416 -21.57 25.76 -25.23
N SER A 417 -21.24 25.15 -24.09
CA SER A 417 -21.71 23.85 -23.64
C SER A 417 -22.67 24.03 -22.45
N PRO A 418 -23.96 23.65 -22.56
CA PRO A 418 -24.93 23.83 -21.47
C PRO A 418 -24.54 23.15 -20.16
N GLU A 419 -23.79 22.06 -20.24
CA GLU A 419 -23.26 21.32 -19.10
C GLU A 419 -22.22 22.14 -18.33
N GLU A 420 -21.33 22.82 -19.06
CA GLU A 420 -20.16 23.54 -18.52
C GLU A 420 -20.48 25.01 -18.19
N ALA A 421 -21.49 25.60 -18.82
CA ALA A 421 -21.92 26.98 -18.57
C ALA A 421 -22.33 27.24 -17.11
N HIS A 422 -22.92 26.23 -16.43
CA HIS A 422 -23.20 26.33 -14.99
C HIS A 422 -21.90 26.40 -14.19
N PHE A 423 -20.92 25.56 -14.50
CA PHE A 423 -19.62 25.55 -13.85
C PHE A 423 -18.85 26.86 -14.08
N CYS A 424 -18.86 27.39 -15.31
CA CYS A 424 -18.31 28.73 -15.62
C CYS A 424 -19.00 29.83 -14.77
N SER A 425 -20.31 29.73 -14.55
CA SER A 425 -21.03 30.69 -13.71
C SER A 425 -20.64 30.58 -12.22
N LEU A 426 -20.34 29.38 -11.74
CA LEU A 426 -19.78 29.17 -10.39
C LEU A 426 -18.36 29.77 -10.27
N LEU A 427 -17.51 29.57 -11.26
CA LEU A 427 -16.18 30.20 -11.35
C LEU A 427 -16.30 31.74 -11.31
N ALA A 428 -17.16 32.31 -12.14
CA ALA A 428 -17.42 33.75 -12.19
C ALA A 428 -17.87 34.30 -10.83
N LYS A 429 -18.73 33.57 -10.11
CA LYS A 429 -19.17 33.93 -8.76
C LYS A 429 -18.03 33.86 -7.74
N GLN A 430 -17.26 32.77 -7.74
CA GLN A 430 -16.16 32.57 -6.79
C GLN A 430 -15.04 33.60 -6.96
N PHE A 431 -14.66 33.88 -8.20
CA PHE A 431 -13.55 34.79 -8.53
C PHE A 431 -13.99 36.23 -8.84
N ARG A 432 -15.30 36.50 -8.80
CA ARG A 432 -15.92 37.84 -8.96
C ARG A 432 -15.54 38.53 -10.28
N PHE A 433 -15.63 37.83 -11.41
CA PHE A 433 -15.47 38.41 -12.74
C PHE A 433 -16.78 38.43 -13.54
N ASN A 434 -16.91 39.38 -14.47
CA ASN A 434 -18.07 39.46 -15.36
C ASN A 434 -17.76 38.78 -16.71
N LYS A 435 -18.33 37.60 -16.90
CA LYS A 435 -18.22 36.81 -18.14
C LYS A 435 -18.60 37.57 -19.42
N ASN A 436 -19.58 38.47 -19.36
CA ASN A 436 -20.06 39.24 -20.52
C ASN A 436 -19.11 40.37 -20.94
N LYS A 437 -18.07 40.65 -20.15
CA LYS A 437 -17.13 41.77 -20.36
C LYS A 437 -15.67 41.29 -20.43
N LEU A 438 -15.45 40.01 -20.75
CA LEU A 438 -14.12 39.44 -20.96
C LEU A 438 -13.46 39.98 -22.26
N PRO A 439 -12.14 40.23 -22.28
CA PRO A 439 -11.15 39.96 -21.23
C PRO A 439 -11.01 41.11 -20.19
N ASN A 440 -11.60 42.27 -20.43
CA ASN A 440 -11.28 43.54 -19.73
C ASN A 440 -11.59 43.56 -18.22
N ILE A 441 -12.33 42.58 -17.70
CA ILE A 441 -12.72 42.47 -16.27
C ILE A 441 -12.23 41.15 -15.64
N LEU A 442 -11.21 40.51 -16.23
CA LEU A 442 -10.56 39.37 -15.57
C LEU A 442 -9.71 39.90 -14.40
N SER A 443 -9.91 39.34 -13.20
CA SER A 443 -9.07 39.68 -12.05
C SER A 443 -7.63 39.23 -12.27
N LEU A 444 -6.65 39.86 -11.60
CA LEU A 444 -5.28 39.35 -11.56
C LEU A 444 -5.22 37.87 -11.11
N PRO A 445 -4.18 37.11 -11.51
CA PRO A 445 -4.02 35.71 -11.12
C PRO A 445 -4.11 35.50 -9.61
N ARG A 446 -4.70 34.37 -9.21
CA ARG A 446 -4.95 34.00 -7.81
C ARG A 446 -4.55 32.55 -7.55
N GLY A 447 -4.64 32.14 -6.29
CA GLY A 447 -4.31 30.79 -5.85
C GLY A 447 -2.90 30.70 -5.28
N VAL A 448 -2.32 29.51 -5.33
CA VAL A 448 -1.02 29.19 -4.73
C VAL A 448 0.04 29.15 -5.82
N GLU A 449 1.17 29.83 -5.61
CA GLU A 449 2.28 29.86 -6.57
C GLU A 449 3.04 28.53 -6.58
N ARG A 450 2.47 27.53 -7.27
CA ARG A 450 3.02 26.18 -7.44
C ARG A 450 2.38 25.49 -8.65
N ASN A 451 3.07 24.50 -9.22
CA ASN A 451 2.44 23.52 -10.10
C ASN A 451 1.71 22.49 -9.24
N GLU A 452 0.37 22.51 -9.25
CA GLU A 452 -0.41 21.59 -8.43
C GLU A 452 -0.26 20.15 -8.93
N GLN A 453 0.38 19.32 -8.11
CA GLN A 453 0.57 17.90 -8.39
C GLN A 453 -0.60 17.08 -7.87
N PHE A 454 -1.13 16.22 -8.73
CA PHE A 454 -2.25 15.35 -8.39
C PHE A 454 -1.78 13.92 -8.11
N ASN A 455 -2.54 13.20 -7.29
CA ASN A 455 -2.18 11.87 -6.78
C ASN A 455 -3.27 10.80 -6.98
N ARG A 456 -4.33 11.10 -7.73
CA ARG A 456 -5.40 10.12 -8.00
C ARG A 456 -4.86 8.90 -8.73
N GLY A 457 -5.16 7.72 -8.18
CA GLY A 457 -4.73 6.45 -8.76
C GLY A 457 -3.23 6.16 -8.61
N GLN A 458 -2.52 6.96 -7.81
CA GLN A 458 -1.10 6.78 -7.47
C GLN A 458 -0.95 6.26 -6.04
N PRO A 459 0.24 5.77 -5.64
CA PRO A 459 0.57 5.56 -4.24
C PRO A 459 0.47 6.85 -3.41
N LEU A 460 0.12 6.71 -2.13
CA LEU A 460 -0.05 7.83 -1.19
C LEU A 460 1.30 8.42 -0.76
N LEU A 461 2.33 7.59 -0.69
CA LEU A 461 3.73 8.00 -0.54
C LEU A 461 4.47 7.79 -1.85
N ARG A 462 5.24 8.79 -2.27
CA ARG A 462 6.03 8.75 -3.51
C ARG A 462 7.50 9.08 -3.23
N GLU A 463 8.35 8.87 -4.22
CA GLU A 463 9.79 9.09 -4.08
C GLU A 463 10.12 10.56 -3.76
N GLU A 464 11.01 10.76 -2.79
CA GLU A 464 11.53 12.09 -2.43
C GLU A 464 12.81 12.37 -3.24
N PRO A 465 13.11 13.65 -3.60
CA PRO A 465 12.59 14.88 -3.00
C PRO A 465 11.31 15.45 -3.63
N GLU A 466 10.96 15.05 -4.86
CA GLU A 466 9.87 15.66 -5.66
C GLU A 466 8.52 15.70 -4.92
N TYR A 467 8.21 14.66 -4.14
CA TYR A 467 6.91 14.52 -3.47
C TYR A 467 6.91 14.80 -1.97
N ARG A 468 7.97 15.45 -1.46
CA ARG A 468 8.18 15.70 -0.02
C ARG A 468 6.98 16.34 0.66
N LEU A 469 6.39 17.39 0.07
CA LEU A 469 5.23 18.06 0.64
C LEU A 469 4.04 17.11 0.79
N SER A 470 3.67 16.40 -0.28
CA SER A 470 2.54 15.46 -0.26
C SER A 470 2.77 14.30 0.73
N ASN A 471 4.00 13.79 0.83
CA ASN A 471 4.38 12.77 1.79
C ASN A 471 4.22 13.26 3.23
N LEU A 472 4.72 14.46 3.55
CA LEU A 472 4.56 15.05 4.88
C LEU A 472 3.08 15.25 5.23
N GLN A 473 2.30 15.83 4.32
CA GLN A 473 0.86 16.03 4.52
C GLN A 473 0.14 14.70 4.79
N TYR A 474 0.41 13.66 4.00
CA TYR A 474 -0.18 12.35 4.18
C TYR A 474 0.21 11.72 5.52
N ARG A 475 1.49 11.73 5.88
CA ARG A 475 1.98 11.10 7.11
C ARG A 475 1.40 11.75 8.36
N LEU A 476 1.41 13.09 8.42
CA LEU A 476 0.86 13.83 9.56
C LEU A 476 -0.66 13.62 9.68
N THR A 477 -1.37 13.64 8.55
CA THR A 477 -2.80 13.34 8.49
C THR A 477 -3.08 11.92 8.96
N SER A 478 -2.30 10.94 8.52
CA SER A 478 -2.46 9.53 8.87
C SER A 478 -2.19 9.26 10.35
N ILE A 479 -1.16 9.89 10.94
CA ILE A 479 -0.90 9.79 12.39
C ILE A 479 -2.07 10.36 13.18
N ALA A 480 -2.51 11.58 12.85
CA ALA A 480 -3.60 12.24 13.57
C ALA A 480 -4.90 11.44 13.44
N ASN A 481 -5.21 10.93 12.25
CA ASN A 481 -6.40 10.13 11.99
C ASN A 481 -6.35 8.76 12.68
N TYR A 482 -5.21 8.06 12.63
CA TYR A 482 -5.06 6.78 13.33
C TYR A 482 -5.23 6.97 14.84
N TYR A 483 -4.57 8.00 15.41
CA TYR A 483 -4.79 8.35 16.81
C TYR A 483 -6.27 8.63 17.07
N HIS A 484 -6.93 9.44 16.25
CA HIS A 484 -8.32 9.84 16.47
C HIS A 484 -9.29 8.66 16.42
N TYR A 485 -9.19 7.80 15.41
CA TYR A 485 -10.16 6.76 15.14
C TYR A 485 -9.84 5.40 15.76
N HIS A 486 -8.56 5.06 15.94
CA HIS A 486 -8.15 3.66 16.19
C HIS A 486 -7.36 3.47 17.48
N CYS A 487 -6.84 4.54 18.10
CA CYS A 487 -6.25 4.43 19.44
C CYS A 487 -7.33 4.52 20.52
N ASN A 488 -7.38 3.53 21.42
CA ASN A 488 -8.31 3.54 22.56
C ASN A 488 -7.83 4.47 23.68
N THR A 489 -6.51 4.53 23.91
CA THR A 489 -5.92 5.40 24.92
C THR A 489 -5.78 6.81 24.38
N LYS A 490 -6.50 7.75 24.98
CA LYS A 490 -6.44 9.18 24.64
C LYS A 490 -5.78 9.96 25.78
N SER A 491 -5.08 11.03 25.44
CA SER A 491 -4.66 12.05 26.40
C SER A 491 -5.02 13.44 25.86
N GLU A 492 -5.27 14.38 26.77
CA GLU A 492 -5.61 15.76 26.40
C GLU A 492 -4.53 16.38 25.52
N ILE A 493 -3.26 16.17 25.87
CA ILE A 493 -2.11 16.64 25.10
C ILE A 493 -2.10 16.02 23.71
N SER A 494 -2.29 14.70 23.61
CA SER A 494 -2.34 14.02 22.31
C SER A 494 -3.52 14.49 21.45
N ASP A 495 -4.65 14.85 22.06
CA ASP A 495 -5.79 15.45 21.36
C ASP A 495 -5.52 16.87 20.85
N GLN A 496 -4.84 17.70 21.64
CA GLN A 496 -4.37 19.02 21.20
C GLN A 496 -3.36 18.88 20.05
N ILE A 497 -2.41 17.94 20.15
CA ILE A 497 -1.44 17.65 19.10
C ILE A 497 -2.12 17.15 17.82
N LYS A 498 -3.10 16.25 17.92
CA LYS A 498 -3.89 15.80 16.77
C LYS A 498 -4.53 16.99 16.04
N THR A 499 -5.18 17.90 16.77
CA THR A 499 -5.78 19.11 16.17
C THR A 499 -4.70 19.99 15.52
N LEU A 500 -3.60 20.25 16.21
CA LEU A 500 -2.47 21.03 15.70
C LEU A 500 -1.90 20.44 14.39
N LEU A 501 -1.76 19.12 14.30
CA LEU A 501 -1.28 18.42 13.11
C LEU A 501 -2.22 18.62 11.92
N LEU A 502 -3.53 18.40 12.11
CA LEU A 502 -4.53 18.56 11.05
C LEU A 502 -4.63 20.01 10.57
N GLU A 503 -4.64 20.98 11.49
CA GLU A 503 -4.64 22.40 11.15
C GLU A 503 -3.37 22.81 10.41
N SER A 504 -2.21 22.28 10.81
CA SER A 504 -0.93 22.57 10.14
C SER A 504 -0.91 22.01 8.71
N VAL A 505 -1.43 20.79 8.50
CA VAL A 505 -1.60 20.23 7.15
C VAL A 505 -2.54 21.11 6.33
N GLN A 506 -3.69 21.51 6.88
CA GLN A 506 -4.63 22.38 6.16
C GLN A 506 -4.00 23.74 5.80
N ALA A 507 -3.27 24.36 6.72
CA ALA A 507 -2.55 25.61 6.46
C ALA A 507 -1.47 25.46 5.38
N SER A 508 -0.78 24.31 5.34
CA SER A 508 0.25 24.03 4.33
C SER A 508 -0.31 23.95 2.91
N ARG A 509 -1.57 23.56 2.74
CA ARG A 509 -2.22 23.44 1.41
C ARG A 509 -2.34 24.77 0.68
N ASN A 510 -2.33 25.89 1.41
CA ASN A 510 -2.46 27.24 0.89
C ASN A 510 -1.12 28.00 0.78
N LYS A 511 0.00 27.29 0.85
CA LYS A 511 1.36 27.85 0.78
C LYS A 511 2.12 27.34 -0.45
N PRO A 512 3.04 28.15 -1.02
CA PRO A 512 4.02 27.66 -1.98
C PRO A 512 4.79 26.46 -1.41
N GLU A 513 5.29 25.58 -2.27
CA GLU A 513 5.81 24.27 -1.86
C GLU A 513 6.92 24.35 -0.81
N SER A 514 7.97 25.13 -1.06
CA SER A 514 9.10 25.29 -0.12
C SER A 514 8.67 25.87 1.22
N GLU A 515 7.75 26.84 1.22
CA GLU A 515 7.21 27.44 2.45
C GLU A 515 6.33 26.46 3.22
N ALA A 516 5.56 25.63 2.51
CA ALA A 516 4.70 24.60 3.08
C ALA A 516 5.52 23.50 3.76
N ILE A 517 6.60 23.04 3.12
CA ILE A 517 7.52 22.05 3.69
C ILE A 517 8.16 22.61 4.97
N LEU A 518 8.76 23.80 4.90
CA LEU A 518 9.38 24.44 6.06
C LEU A 518 8.38 24.65 7.20
N HIS A 519 7.14 25.03 6.88
CA HIS A 519 6.07 25.16 7.86
C HIS A 519 5.78 23.84 8.59
N LEU A 520 5.59 22.74 7.84
CA LEU A 520 5.30 21.44 8.43
C LEU A 520 6.48 20.89 9.24
N GLU A 521 7.72 21.08 8.80
CA GLU A 521 8.91 20.64 9.53
C GLU A 521 9.08 21.40 10.85
N LYS A 522 8.85 22.72 10.87
CA LYS A 522 8.79 23.51 12.11
C LYS A 522 7.70 23.00 13.05
N LYS A 523 6.54 22.62 12.53
CA LYS A 523 5.44 22.07 13.33
C LYS A 523 5.76 20.69 13.88
N ILE A 524 6.45 19.84 13.14
CA ILE A 524 6.95 18.55 13.63
C ILE A 524 7.92 18.75 14.79
N ALA A 525 8.87 19.68 14.68
CA ALA A 525 9.81 19.99 15.76
C ALA A 525 9.09 20.48 17.02
N LEU A 526 8.14 21.40 16.88
CA LEU A 526 7.29 21.89 17.98
C LEU A 526 6.50 20.76 18.65
N VAL A 527 5.90 19.86 17.86
CA VAL A 527 5.16 18.70 18.38
C VAL A 527 6.06 17.79 19.21
N LYS A 528 7.28 17.50 18.74
CA LYS A 528 8.27 16.72 19.49
C LYS A 528 8.62 17.42 20.81
N GLU A 529 8.84 18.71 20.79
CA GLU A 529 9.14 19.51 21.99
C GLU A 529 8.00 19.47 23.02
N ILE A 530 6.74 19.65 22.59
CA ILE A 530 5.57 19.59 23.46
C ILE A 530 5.41 18.19 24.08
N LEU A 531 5.49 17.14 23.25
CA LEU A 531 5.36 15.76 23.73
C LEU A 531 6.48 15.41 24.72
N GLN A 532 7.72 15.83 24.43
CA GLN A 532 8.86 15.56 25.30
C GLN A 532 8.75 16.31 26.64
N ARG A 533 8.36 17.59 26.63
CA ARG A 533 8.14 18.39 27.85
C ARG A 533 7.10 17.79 28.78
N ASN A 534 6.07 17.16 28.21
CA ASN A 534 5.01 16.54 28.99
C ASN A 534 5.23 15.02 29.21
N ASN A 535 6.39 14.49 28.83
CA ASN A 535 6.72 13.06 28.90
C ASN A 535 5.66 12.14 28.23
N GLU A 536 5.02 12.63 27.17
CA GLU A 536 4.01 11.91 26.39
C GLU A 536 4.68 11.03 25.34
N LYS A 537 4.96 9.76 25.70
CA LYS A 537 5.66 8.78 24.85
C LYS A 537 4.73 7.76 24.19
N GLY A 538 3.50 8.16 23.91
CA GLY A 538 2.46 7.32 23.31
C GLY A 538 2.61 7.11 21.80
N PHE A 539 1.49 6.76 21.14
CA PHE A 539 1.46 6.49 19.70
C PHE A 539 2.01 7.64 18.84
N ILE A 540 1.52 8.87 19.07
CA ILE A 540 1.91 10.04 18.26
C ILE A 540 3.42 10.29 18.37
N TRP A 541 4.00 10.22 19.56
CA TRP A 541 5.44 10.36 19.79
C TRP A 541 6.24 9.35 18.96
N ASN A 542 5.86 8.07 19.03
CA ASN A 542 6.55 7.02 18.29
C ASN A 542 6.49 7.25 16.78
N GLN A 543 5.33 7.65 16.25
CA GLN A 543 5.17 7.84 14.80
C GLN A 543 5.81 9.14 14.29
N ILE A 544 5.72 10.26 15.03
CA ILE A 544 6.31 11.55 14.63
C ILE A 544 7.84 11.46 14.55
N ASN A 545 8.46 10.64 15.41
CA ASN A 545 9.90 10.40 15.37
C ASN A 545 10.38 9.64 14.12
N LEU A 546 9.46 9.02 13.36
CA LEU A 546 9.78 8.35 12.08
C LEU A 546 9.81 9.30 10.87
N ILE A 547 9.06 10.41 10.89
CA ILE A 547 8.83 11.28 9.71
C ILE A 547 10.00 12.19 9.36
N ALA A 548 10.70 12.68 10.38
CA ALA A 548 11.76 13.68 10.23
C ALA A 548 12.87 13.36 11.22
N PRO A 549 13.86 12.56 10.81
CA PRO A 549 15.06 12.37 11.59
C PRO A 549 15.87 13.67 11.57
N ASP A 550 16.45 14.02 12.70
CA ASP A 550 17.35 15.17 12.80
C ASP A 550 18.73 14.71 12.34
N ALA A 551 19.06 14.98 11.08
CA ALA A 551 20.32 14.56 10.48
C ALA A 551 21.53 15.07 11.26
N GLN A 552 21.46 16.33 11.72
CA GLN A 552 22.52 16.95 12.50
C GLN A 552 22.72 16.20 13.81
N LYS A 553 21.63 15.97 14.55
CA LYS A 553 21.67 15.21 15.80
C LYS A 553 22.14 13.77 15.59
N TYR A 554 21.63 13.09 14.56
CA TYR A 554 22.01 11.72 14.23
C TYR A 554 23.50 11.63 13.87
N GLY A 555 23.99 12.53 13.02
CA GLY A 555 25.40 12.61 12.68
C GLY A 555 26.28 12.91 13.90
N ILE A 556 25.85 13.79 14.81
CA ILE A 556 26.55 14.05 16.08
C ILE A 556 26.58 12.80 16.96
N GLU A 557 25.46 12.09 17.12
CA GLU A 557 25.38 10.84 17.88
C GLU A 557 26.32 9.77 17.31
N VAL A 558 26.35 9.61 15.99
CA VAL A 558 27.27 8.71 15.28
C VAL A 558 28.71 9.11 15.54
N LYS A 559 29.09 10.37 15.32
CA LYS A 559 30.46 10.86 15.51
C LYS A 559 30.93 10.71 16.95
N ASN A 560 30.13 11.10 17.94
CA ASN A 560 30.48 11.00 19.35
C ASN A 560 30.73 9.55 19.77
N LEU A 561 29.90 8.62 19.29
CA LEU A 561 30.06 7.19 19.55
C LEU A 561 31.33 6.65 18.93
N LEU A 562 31.60 6.97 17.67
CA LEU A 562 32.80 6.55 16.96
C LEU A 562 34.07 7.11 17.61
N GLN A 563 34.08 8.39 17.98
CA GLN A 563 35.18 9.04 18.71
C GLN A 563 35.43 8.37 20.06
N LYS A 564 34.37 8.01 20.80
CA LYS A 564 34.49 7.28 22.07
C LYS A 564 35.22 5.94 21.88
N HIS A 565 34.91 5.21 20.81
CA HIS A 565 35.61 3.95 20.50
C HIS A 565 37.04 4.18 20.02
N LEU A 566 37.33 5.21 19.23
CA LEU A 566 38.71 5.56 18.87
C LEU A 566 39.57 5.84 20.12
N GLN A 567 39.01 6.55 21.10
CA GLN A 567 39.72 6.93 22.33
C GLN A 567 39.92 5.75 23.30
N HIS A 568 38.91 4.89 23.46
CA HIS A 568 38.89 3.94 24.58
C HIS A 568 38.91 2.46 24.16
N ASN A 569 38.74 2.13 22.88
CA ASN A 569 38.74 0.75 22.41
C ASN A 569 40.15 0.28 22.04
N GLU A 570 40.87 -0.26 23.02
CA GLU A 570 42.24 -0.79 22.86
C GLU A 570 42.33 -2.06 21.98
N ILE A 571 41.19 -2.64 21.60
CA ILE A 571 41.11 -3.83 20.76
C ILE A 571 41.17 -3.48 19.26
N LEU A 572 40.82 -2.24 18.88
CA LEU A 572 40.83 -1.81 17.48
C LEU A 572 42.25 -1.76 16.92
N LEU A 573 42.43 -2.36 15.74
CA LEU A 573 43.66 -2.27 14.96
C LEU A 573 43.70 -0.98 14.13
N SER A 574 44.89 -0.64 13.60
CA SER A 574 45.11 0.59 12.82
C SER A 574 44.17 0.71 11.62
N SER A 575 44.00 -0.38 10.87
CA SER A 575 43.05 -0.51 9.74
C SER A 575 41.61 -0.14 10.13
N GLN A 576 41.12 -0.66 11.26
CA GLN A 576 39.77 -0.39 11.76
C GLN A 576 39.63 1.05 12.26
N ARG A 577 40.68 1.61 12.87
CA ARG A 577 40.72 3.02 13.31
C ARG A 577 40.64 3.97 12.12
N GLU A 578 41.37 3.71 11.04
CA GLU A 578 41.33 4.52 9.81
C GLU A 578 39.95 4.51 9.15
N LEU A 579 39.29 3.34 9.08
CA LEU A 579 37.91 3.24 8.59
C LEU A 579 36.92 4.04 9.43
N ILE A 580 37.11 4.07 10.75
CA ILE A 580 36.28 4.88 11.65
C ILE A 580 36.55 6.37 11.45
N HIS A 581 37.80 6.79 11.26
CA HIS A 581 38.14 8.18 10.93
C HIS A 581 37.50 8.63 9.61
N PHE A 582 37.62 7.83 8.55
CA PHE A 582 36.95 8.09 7.27
C PHE A 582 35.45 8.26 7.45
N ALA A 583 34.81 7.38 8.22
CA ALA A 583 33.37 7.46 8.44
C ALA A 583 32.95 8.75 9.17
N ILE A 584 33.77 9.26 10.11
CA ILE A 584 33.50 10.54 10.78
C ILE A 584 33.52 11.70 9.78
N GLU A 585 34.52 11.76 8.89
CA GLU A 585 34.65 12.81 7.87
C GLU A 585 33.53 12.75 6.81
N GLU A 586 33.14 11.53 6.41
CA GLU A 586 32.05 11.33 5.46
C GLU A 586 30.70 11.76 6.05
N VAL A 587 30.48 11.57 7.36
CA VAL A 587 29.29 12.12 8.05
C VAL A 587 29.25 13.65 7.91
N ASP A 588 30.37 14.34 8.12
CA ASP A 588 30.43 15.80 7.97
C ASP A 588 30.17 16.24 6.53
N THR A 589 30.69 15.49 5.56
CA THR A 589 30.46 15.74 4.13
C THR A 589 28.98 15.56 3.76
N ILE A 590 28.33 14.52 4.29
CA ILE A 590 26.89 14.29 4.07
C ILE A 590 26.05 15.43 4.66
N LEU A 591 26.36 15.88 5.88
CA LEU A 591 25.63 16.96 6.56
C LEU A 591 25.83 18.33 5.91
N ALA A 592 27.02 18.59 5.34
CA ALA A 592 27.32 19.84 4.64
C ALA A 592 26.68 19.94 3.25
N SER A 593 26.13 18.84 2.71
CA SER A 593 25.53 18.80 1.38
C SER A 593 24.23 19.63 1.32
N GLN A 594 24.21 20.66 0.47
CA GLN A 594 23.02 21.46 0.18
C GLN A 594 22.05 20.79 -0.79
N GLU A 595 22.49 19.74 -1.49
CA GLU A 595 21.68 18.98 -2.45
C GLU A 595 20.81 17.91 -1.76
N LYS A 596 21.18 17.48 -0.55
CA LYS A 596 20.50 16.43 0.19
C LYS A 596 19.59 17.03 1.25
N ASN A 597 18.34 16.58 1.32
CA ASN A 597 17.44 16.94 2.41
C ASN A 597 17.79 16.15 3.71
N PRO A 598 17.31 16.55 4.89
CA PRO A 598 17.64 15.88 6.16
C PRO A 598 17.33 14.38 6.21
N MET A 599 16.27 13.93 5.55
CA MET A 599 15.93 12.51 5.46
C MET A 599 16.98 11.74 4.63
N GLN A 600 17.36 12.27 3.47
CA GLN A 600 18.40 11.70 2.60
C GLN A 600 19.75 11.67 3.31
N GLN A 601 20.10 12.74 4.03
CA GLN A 601 21.30 12.80 4.87
C GLN A 601 21.30 11.68 5.91
N CYS A 602 20.21 11.48 6.64
CA CYS A 602 20.08 10.37 7.60
C CYS A 602 20.21 8.99 6.95
N GLN A 603 19.62 8.80 5.77
CA GLN A 603 19.71 7.53 5.04
C GLN A 603 21.14 7.23 4.61
N GLU A 604 21.89 8.23 4.12
CA GLU A 604 23.30 8.07 3.73
C GLU A 604 24.19 7.82 4.96
N ILE A 605 24.02 8.58 6.05
CA ILE A 605 24.74 8.35 7.30
C ILE A 605 24.47 6.93 7.82
N ARG A 606 23.22 6.47 7.76
CA ARG A 606 22.87 5.10 8.19
C ARG A 606 23.51 4.04 7.30
N LYS A 607 23.51 4.22 5.98
CA LYS A 607 24.20 3.29 5.05
C LYS A 607 25.69 3.19 5.42
N LEU A 608 26.32 4.33 5.67
CA LEU A 608 27.70 4.39 6.13
C LEU A 608 27.90 3.64 7.45
N VAL A 609 27.03 3.82 8.45
CA VAL A 609 27.07 3.07 9.73
C VAL A 609 26.96 1.56 9.51
N LEU A 610 26.06 1.10 8.65
CA LEU A 610 25.89 -0.33 8.33
C LEU A 610 27.11 -0.91 7.62
N LEU A 611 27.67 -0.18 6.66
CA LEU A 611 28.90 -0.56 5.96
C LEU A 611 30.07 -0.64 6.94
N LEU A 612 30.27 0.42 7.73
CA LEU A 612 31.32 0.49 8.74
C LEU A 612 31.26 -0.71 9.69
N LYS A 613 30.06 -1.00 10.23
CA LYS A 613 29.86 -2.15 11.12
C LYS A 613 30.37 -3.46 10.51
N SER A 614 30.04 -3.73 9.24
CA SER A 614 30.42 -4.98 8.58
C SER A 614 31.93 -5.17 8.44
N GLU A 615 32.68 -4.07 8.49
CA GLU A 615 34.14 -4.04 8.30
C GLU A 615 34.89 -3.96 9.63
N VAL A 616 34.43 -3.16 10.61
CA VAL A 616 35.22 -2.83 11.82
C VAL A 616 34.91 -3.65 13.06
N THR A 617 33.89 -4.51 13.00
CA THR A 617 33.45 -5.30 14.18
C THR A 617 33.92 -6.75 14.15
N ARG A 618 34.48 -7.20 13.02
CA ARG A 618 35.02 -8.56 12.88
C ARG A 618 36.49 -8.56 13.31
N PRO A 619 36.93 -9.54 14.11
CA PRO A 619 38.35 -9.74 14.36
C PRO A 619 39.09 -10.02 13.05
N GLU A 620 40.18 -9.31 12.79
CA GLU A 620 41.01 -9.49 11.59
C GLU A 620 41.92 -10.73 11.70
N ASN A 621 42.24 -11.16 12.92
CA ASN A 621 43.06 -12.32 13.20
C ASN A 621 42.71 -12.97 14.56
N GLU A 622 43.20 -14.18 14.78
CA GLU A 622 42.95 -14.95 16.02
C GLU A 622 43.47 -14.24 17.28
N TYR A 623 44.59 -13.51 17.17
CA TYR A 623 45.16 -12.77 18.30
C TYR A 623 44.24 -11.65 18.77
N GLN A 624 43.64 -10.89 17.84
CA GLN A 624 42.65 -9.86 18.15
C GLN A 624 41.38 -10.47 18.78
N LEU A 625 40.93 -11.63 18.27
CA LEU A 625 39.79 -12.36 18.84
C LEU A 625 40.06 -12.77 20.31
N GLN A 626 41.24 -13.33 20.59
CA GLN A 626 41.64 -13.71 21.95
C GLN A 626 41.70 -12.49 22.87
N ARG A 627 42.30 -11.38 22.44
CA ARG A 627 42.33 -10.12 23.20
C ARG A 627 40.92 -9.60 23.48
N ASN A 628 40.01 -9.65 22.50
CA ASN A 628 38.62 -9.23 22.66
C ASN A 628 37.89 -10.08 23.73
N LEU A 629 38.03 -11.40 23.67
CA LEU A 629 37.44 -12.34 24.62
C LEU A 629 38.03 -12.18 26.04
N LEU A 630 39.35 -11.98 26.14
CA LEU A 630 40.02 -11.76 27.42
C LEU A 630 39.61 -10.44 28.07
N LYS A 631 39.44 -9.36 27.30
CA LYS A 631 38.94 -8.07 27.80
C LYS A 631 37.53 -8.21 28.38
N MET A 632 36.67 -8.98 27.71
CA MET A 632 35.34 -9.35 28.21
C MET A 632 35.43 -10.15 29.52
N ALA A 633 36.24 -11.21 29.55
CA ALA A 633 36.39 -12.06 30.73
C ALA A 633 36.92 -11.27 31.94
N PHE A 634 37.99 -10.49 31.74
CA PHE A 634 38.67 -9.74 32.80
C PHE A 634 37.76 -8.69 33.46
N LEU A 635 36.95 -7.98 32.67
CA LEU A 635 36.10 -6.89 33.17
C LEU A 635 34.73 -7.36 33.69
N THR A 636 34.29 -8.57 33.34
CA THR A 636 33.09 -9.18 33.93
C THR A 636 33.29 -9.46 35.43
N PHE A 637 34.53 -9.65 35.88
CA PHE A 637 34.88 -9.79 37.30
C PHE A 637 35.05 -8.45 38.04
N SER A 638 35.14 -7.30 37.35
CA SER A 638 35.43 -5.99 37.96
C SER A 638 34.20 -5.07 38.18
N GLN A 639 33.00 -5.65 38.27
CA GLN A 639 31.73 -5.01 38.67
C GLN A 639 31.17 -3.85 37.83
N ASN A 640 31.70 -3.50 36.65
CA ASN A 640 31.08 -2.51 35.75
C ASN A 640 30.88 -2.99 34.30
N PRO A 641 29.86 -3.83 34.04
CA PRO A 641 29.54 -4.33 32.69
C PRO A 641 29.22 -3.24 31.66
N SER A 642 28.79 -2.06 32.12
CA SER A 642 28.43 -0.90 31.29
C SER A 642 29.63 -0.13 30.73
N GLN A 643 30.86 -0.44 31.16
CA GLN A 643 32.10 0.21 30.72
C GLN A 643 32.94 -0.64 29.75
N ILE A 644 32.46 -1.82 29.34
CA ILE A 644 33.23 -2.70 28.46
C ILE A 644 33.23 -2.14 27.03
N ILE A 645 34.34 -1.52 26.64
CA ILE A 645 34.57 -1.00 25.29
C ILE A 645 35.48 -1.98 24.53
N ASN A 646 34.90 -2.72 23.59
CA ASN A 646 35.55 -3.77 22.80
C ASN A 646 34.88 -3.89 21.42
N LEU A 647 35.16 -4.93 20.63
CA LEU A 647 34.52 -5.13 19.32
C LEU A 647 33.02 -5.42 19.43
N ASP A 648 32.59 -6.18 20.46
CA ASP A 648 31.19 -6.52 20.68
C ASP A 648 30.33 -5.31 21.06
N SER A 649 30.86 -4.41 21.92
CA SER A 649 30.17 -3.19 22.27
C SER A 649 30.16 -2.18 21.13
N LEU A 650 31.20 -2.13 20.29
CA LEU A 650 31.17 -1.36 19.04
C LEU A 650 30.06 -1.88 18.12
N ALA A 651 29.96 -3.20 17.93
CA ALA A 651 28.91 -3.81 17.13
C ALA A 651 27.50 -3.50 17.68
N LYS A 652 27.32 -3.61 19.00
CA LYS A 652 26.06 -3.28 19.68
C LYS A 652 25.68 -1.81 19.48
N ASN A 653 26.64 -0.90 19.65
CA ASN A 653 26.45 0.53 19.53
C ASN A 653 26.13 0.97 18.09
N LEU A 654 26.83 0.41 17.09
CA LEU A 654 26.54 0.66 15.67
C LEU A 654 25.17 0.09 15.25
N ASN A 655 24.78 -1.06 15.80
CA ASN A 655 23.43 -1.60 15.62
C ASN A 655 22.37 -0.63 16.16
N GLN A 656 22.55 -0.09 17.36
CA GLN A 656 21.61 0.89 17.93
C GLN A 656 21.48 2.13 17.04
N LEU A 657 22.59 2.67 16.54
CA LEU A 657 22.59 3.82 15.63
C LEU A 657 21.93 3.51 14.28
N ALA A 658 22.07 2.29 13.76
CA ALA A 658 21.39 1.89 12.53
C ALA A 658 19.86 1.79 12.69
N ASN A 659 19.34 1.78 13.92
CA ASN A 659 17.92 1.53 14.23
C ASN A 659 17.08 2.81 14.41
N VAL A 660 17.69 4.00 14.55
CA VAL A 660 17.01 5.19 15.11
C VAL A 660 15.95 5.81 14.19
N HIS A 661 15.95 5.53 12.87
CA HIS A 661 15.23 6.39 11.91
C HIS A 661 14.55 5.67 10.72
N HIS A 662 13.73 4.62 10.93
CA HIS A 662 13.12 3.95 9.77
C HIS A 662 11.59 3.80 9.71
N ASP A 663 11.08 4.28 8.58
CA ASP A 663 9.79 4.03 7.93
C ASP A 663 9.69 2.71 7.13
N LYS A 664 10.68 1.81 7.17
CA LYS A 664 10.65 0.57 6.38
C LYS A 664 10.55 -0.60 7.33
N THR A 665 9.53 -1.42 7.11
CA THR A 665 9.34 -2.72 7.75
C THR A 665 10.67 -3.46 7.82
N ASN A 666 11.08 -3.72 9.05
CA ASN A 666 12.30 -4.41 9.42
C ASN A 666 12.34 -5.79 8.72
N THR A 667 13.48 -6.15 8.12
CA THR A 667 13.67 -7.46 7.47
C THR A 667 13.30 -8.61 8.39
N THR A 668 13.66 -8.52 9.68
CA THR A 668 13.31 -9.50 10.71
C THR A 668 11.80 -9.55 10.94
N GLU A 669 11.12 -8.40 11.01
CA GLU A 669 9.65 -8.35 11.16
C GLU A 669 8.94 -8.95 9.95
N LYS A 670 9.43 -8.68 8.73
CA LYS A 670 8.88 -9.29 7.51
C LYS A 670 8.99 -10.81 7.55
N ILE A 671 10.14 -11.34 7.96
CA ILE A 671 10.32 -12.80 8.06
C ILE A 671 9.42 -13.39 9.16
N ILE A 672 9.35 -12.75 10.34
CA ILE A 672 8.47 -13.16 11.44
C ILE A 672 7.00 -13.15 10.99
N GLU A 673 6.56 -12.12 10.27
CA GLU A 673 5.22 -12.02 9.72
C GLU A 673 4.91 -13.17 8.78
N ARG A 674 5.83 -13.50 7.85
CA ARG A 674 5.69 -14.65 6.95
C ARG A 674 5.59 -15.98 7.69
N LEU A 675 6.34 -16.15 8.79
CA LEU A 675 6.26 -17.34 9.64
C LEU A 675 4.93 -17.40 10.42
N ASN A 676 4.43 -16.26 10.90
CA ASN A 676 3.11 -16.19 11.54
C ASN A 676 1.99 -16.55 10.56
N GLN A 677 2.06 -16.06 9.31
CA GLN A 677 1.13 -16.40 8.23
C GLN A 677 1.17 -17.89 7.91
N TYR A 678 2.36 -18.49 7.83
CA TYR A 678 2.51 -19.94 7.66
C TYR A 678 1.80 -20.72 8.78
N TYR A 679 2.00 -20.32 10.04
CA TYR A 679 1.35 -20.95 11.19
C TYR A 679 -0.17 -20.78 11.16
N GLN A 680 -0.66 -19.56 10.89
CA GLN A 680 -2.09 -19.25 10.81
C GLN A 680 -2.77 -20.05 9.71
N ARG A 681 -2.17 -20.13 8.52
CA ARG A 681 -2.68 -20.94 7.41
C ARG A 681 -2.79 -22.42 7.79
N ASN A 682 -1.75 -23.00 8.38
CA ASN A 682 -1.78 -24.42 8.74
C ASN A 682 -2.80 -24.69 9.85
N THR A 683 -2.91 -23.78 10.84
CA THR A 683 -3.88 -23.89 11.94
C THR A 683 -5.31 -23.80 11.42
N PHE A 684 -5.61 -22.83 10.56
CA PHE A 684 -6.93 -22.64 9.97
C PHE A 684 -7.35 -23.86 9.14
N TRP A 685 -6.49 -24.32 8.22
CA TRP A 685 -6.85 -25.48 7.41
C TRP A 685 -6.99 -26.77 8.21
N HIS A 686 -6.19 -26.92 9.28
CA HIS A 686 -6.35 -28.02 10.21
C HIS A 686 -7.70 -27.99 10.93
N SER A 687 -8.12 -26.84 11.47
CA SER A 687 -9.36 -26.72 12.23
C SER A 687 -10.60 -27.05 11.38
N VAL A 688 -10.55 -26.78 10.07
CA VAL A 688 -11.66 -27.10 9.13
C VAL A 688 -11.47 -28.40 8.36
N THR A 689 -10.38 -29.15 8.58
CA THR A 689 -10.07 -30.39 7.83
C THR A 689 -11.18 -31.44 7.95
N HIS A 690 -11.79 -31.57 9.13
CA HIS A 690 -12.90 -32.50 9.33
C HIS A 690 -14.12 -32.12 8.47
N ILE A 691 -14.43 -30.82 8.35
CA ILE A 691 -15.51 -30.30 7.51
C ILE A 691 -15.21 -30.60 6.03
N LEU A 692 -13.98 -30.32 5.57
CA LEU A 692 -13.58 -30.58 4.19
C LEU A 692 -13.69 -32.08 3.84
N LYS A 693 -13.22 -32.96 4.73
CA LYS A 693 -13.32 -34.43 4.55
C LYS A 693 -14.76 -34.91 4.50
N LEU A 694 -15.63 -34.39 5.38
CA LEU A 694 -17.05 -34.73 5.40
C LEU A 694 -17.71 -34.48 4.03
N TYR A 695 -17.35 -33.39 3.36
CA TYR A 695 -17.88 -33.02 2.05
C TYR A 695 -17.02 -33.47 0.85
N LYS A 696 -16.06 -34.37 1.08
CA LYS A 696 -15.15 -34.91 0.04
C LYS A 696 -14.40 -33.82 -0.75
N ILE A 697 -14.01 -32.75 -0.08
CA ILE A 697 -13.24 -31.66 -0.67
C ILE A 697 -11.75 -31.96 -0.44
N PRO A 698 -10.90 -31.84 -1.48
CA PRO A 698 -9.46 -31.95 -1.32
C PRO A 698 -8.97 -31.01 -0.20
N CYS A 699 -8.34 -31.60 0.81
CA CYS A 699 -7.74 -30.81 1.88
C CYS A 699 -6.46 -30.15 1.34
N PRO A 700 -6.26 -28.85 1.57
CA PRO A 700 -4.99 -28.21 1.27
C PRO A 700 -3.84 -28.93 1.94
N LYS A 701 -2.66 -28.85 1.32
CA LYS A 701 -1.42 -29.36 1.90
C LYS A 701 -1.11 -28.59 3.18
N ILE A 702 -1.31 -29.23 4.33
CA ILE A 702 -0.93 -28.74 5.65
C ILE A 702 0.34 -29.44 6.13
N ASN A 703 1.19 -28.72 6.85
CA ASN A 703 2.37 -29.30 7.48
C ASN A 703 2.39 -28.89 8.96
N LEU A 704 2.02 -29.82 9.83
CA LEU A 704 1.99 -29.62 11.29
C LEU A 704 3.09 -30.41 12.01
N GLY A 705 3.96 -31.07 11.25
CA GLY A 705 5.03 -31.90 11.80
C GLY A 705 6.34 -31.12 11.93
N ARG A 706 7.45 -31.79 11.60
CA ARG A 706 8.80 -31.27 11.79
C ARG A 706 9.04 -29.89 11.16
N LYS A 707 8.41 -29.56 10.03
CA LYS A 707 8.56 -28.24 9.41
C LYS A 707 7.91 -27.12 10.25
N SER A 708 6.77 -27.36 10.90
CA SER A 708 6.19 -26.38 11.84
C SER A 708 7.11 -26.13 13.03
N GLU A 709 7.78 -27.16 13.54
CA GLU A 709 8.77 -27.01 14.62
C GLU A 709 9.98 -26.17 14.16
N ILE A 710 10.45 -26.37 12.91
CA ILE A 710 11.54 -25.58 12.33
C ILE A 710 11.10 -24.12 12.13
N ALA A 711 9.88 -23.89 11.66
CA ALA A 711 9.31 -22.55 11.50
C ALA A 711 9.22 -21.81 12.84
N ASP A 712 8.73 -22.47 13.89
CA ASP A 712 8.67 -21.91 15.25
C ASP A 712 10.06 -21.67 15.85
N PHE A 713 11.00 -22.60 15.62
CA PHE A 713 12.41 -22.40 15.98
C PHE A 713 12.99 -21.12 15.35
N LEU A 714 12.83 -20.95 14.03
CA LEU A 714 13.32 -19.76 13.34
C LEU A 714 12.64 -18.49 13.87
N ARG A 715 11.32 -18.53 14.08
CA ARG A 715 10.56 -17.42 14.65
C ARG A 715 11.08 -17.02 16.02
N LYS A 716 11.38 -17.98 16.89
CA LYS A 716 11.94 -17.74 18.23
C LYS A 716 13.34 -17.14 18.17
N GLU A 717 14.23 -17.65 17.31
CA GLU A 717 15.56 -17.07 17.09
C GLU A 717 15.44 -15.60 16.64
N LEU A 718 14.55 -15.30 15.69
CA LEU A 718 14.35 -13.94 15.19
C LEU A 718 13.73 -12.99 16.24
N LEU A 719 12.79 -13.48 17.06
CA LEU A 719 12.24 -12.72 18.18
C LEU A 719 13.31 -12.45 19.25
N GLN A 720 14.20 -13.40 19.50
CA GLN A 720 15.34 -13.22 20.40
C GLN A 720 16.30 -12.16 19.87
N LEU A 721 16.63 -12.18 18.57
CA LEU A 721 17.42 -11.11 17.95
C LEU A 721 16.77 -9.75 18.13
N LYS A 722 15.44 -9.65 17.98
CA LYS A 722 14.70 -8.41 18.23
C LYS A 722 14.78 -7.95 19.68
N ALA A 723 14.61 -8.86 20.64
CA ALA A 723 14.74 -8.54 22.07
C ALA A 723 16.16 -8.07 22.45
N GLU A 724 17.17 -8.59 21.75
CA GLU A 724 18.58 -8.18 21.90
C GLU A 724 18.97 -6.92 21.11
N GLY A 725 18.05 -6.34 20.31
CA GLY A 725 18.33 -5.20 19.43
C GLY A 725 19.23 -5.54 18.22
N LYS A 726 19.29 -6.81 17.84
CA LYS A 726 20.05 -7.38 16.70
C LYS A 726 19.17 -7.71 15.49
N ASP A 727 17.95 -7.18 15.44
CA ASP A 727 16.98 -7.37 14.36
C ASP A 727 17.38 -6.71 13.03
N TYR A 728 18.47 -5.95 13.01
CA TYR A 728 19.13 -5.41 11.82
C TYR A 728 20.53 -6.01 11.58
N ASP A 729 20.94 -6.95 12.44
CA ASP A 729 22.20 -7.61 12.32
C ASP A 729 22.15 -8.65 11.20
N VAL A 730 22.56 -8.22 10.01
CA VAL A 730 22.58 -9.03 8.78
C VAL A 730 23.25 -10.39 9.00
N ASP A 731 24.32 -10.45 9.78
CA ASP A 731 25.05 -11.70 10.04
C ASP A 731 24.29 -12.58 11.02
N ALA A 732 23.72 -12.01 12.09
CA ALA A 732 22.90 -12.77 13.04
C ALA A 732 21.62 -13.33 12.38
N ILE A 733 20.95 -12.52 11.54
CA ILE A 733 19.78 -12.95 10.76
C ILE A 733 20.19 -14.04 9.76
N SER A 734 21.31 -13.86 9.05
CA SER A 734 21.87 -14.87 8.15
C SER A 734 22.15 -16.18 8.88
N GLN A 735 22.67 -16.12 10.10
CA GLN A 735 22.98 -17.29 10.92
C GLN A 735 21.70 -18.00 11.37
N ALA A 736 20.69 -17.26 11.85
CA ALA A 736 19.40 -17.83 12.23
C ALA A 736 18.72 -18.55 11.06
N LEU A 737 18.67 -17.92 9.89
CA LEU A 737 18.18 -18.52 8.64
C LEU A 737 19.01 -19.73 8.23
N GLY A 738 20.34 -19.67 8.36
CA GLY A 738 21.26 -20.78 8.07
C GLY A 738 21.02 -21.99 8.97
N LYS A 739 20.81 -21.78 10.28
CA LYS A 739 20.43 -22.87 11.23
C LYS A 739 19.11 -23.51 10.85
N ALA A 740 18.10 -22.71 10.50
CA ALA A 740 16.79 -23.22 10.07
C ALA A 740 16.88 -24.02 8.76
N ARG A 741 17.63 -23.49 7.78
CA ARG A 741 17.91 -24.18 6.51
C ARG A 741 18.63 -25.52 6.74
N LYS A 742 19.62 -25.55 7.63
CA LYS A 742 20.32 -26.80 7.98
C LYS A 742 19.35 -27.83 8.56
N LYS A 743 18.53 -27.46 9.55
CA LYS A 743 17.51 -28.36 10.13
C LYS A 743 16.52 -28.89 9.08
N LEU A 744 16.19 -28.07 8.08
CA LEU A 744 15.31 -28.45 6.98
C LEU A 744 16.01 -29.47 6.04
N THR A 745 17.26 -29.21 5.68
CA THR A 745 18.09 -30.14 4.89
C THR A 745 18.26 -31.49 5.60
N ASP A 746 18.59 -31.47 6.89
CA ASP A 746 18.75 -32.69 7.71
C ASP A 746 17.44 -33.51 7.71
N HIS A 747 16.30 -32.84 7.82
CA HIS A 747 14.99 -33.49 7.72
C HIS A 747 14.76 -34.15 6.35
N TYR A 748 15.10 -33.48 5.25
CA TYR A 748 14.97 -34.06 3.91
C TYR A 748 15.87 -35.25 3.65
N GLN A 749 17.08 -35.24 4.21
CA GLN A 749 17.99 -36.38 4.15
C GLN A 749 17.41 -37.60 4.85
N GLN A 750 16.67 -37.40 5.96
CA GLN A 750 16.01 -38.48 6.69
C GLN A 750 14.76 -39.04 5.98
N THR A 751 14.03 -38.22 5.21
CA THR A 751 12.75 -38.63 4.61
C THR A 751 12.84 -39.08 3.16
N THR A 752 14.03 -39.04 2.52
CA THR A 752 14.28 -39.34 1.08
C THR A 752 13.32 -38.67 0.07
N GLN A 753 12.55 -37.68 0.50
CA GLN A 753 11.64 -36.88 -0.33
C GLN A 753 11.99 -35.41 -0.20
N LEU A 754 12.58 -34.85 -1.27
CA LEU A 754 12.72 -33.41 -1.46
C LEU A 754 11.37 -32.85 -1.91
N LYS A 755 10.59 -32.36 -0.94
CA LYS A 755 9.35 -31.62 -1.21
C LYS A 755 9.50 -30.22 -0.64
N MET A 756 10.04 -29.32 -1.46
CA MET A 756 10.07 -27.89 -1.15
C MET A 756 8.63 -27.39 -0.99
N ASP A 757 8.36 -26.65 0.07
CA ASP A 757 7.09 -25.99 0.31
C ASP A 757 7.29 -24.51 0.69
N SER A 758 6.24 -23.89 1.22
CA SER A 758 6.26 -22.49 1.60
C SER A 758 7.28 -22.13 2.67
N LEU A 759 7.67 -23.05 3.57
CA LEU A 759 8.71 -22.76 4.57
C LEU A 759 10.08 -22.60 3.89
N ASP A 760 10.38 -23.45 2.91
CA ASP A 760 11.59 -23.32 2.09
C ASP A 760 11.62 -21.96 1.38
N GLN A 761 10.48 -21.54 0.83
CA GLN A 761 10.34 -20.23 0.18
C GLN A 761 10.57 -19.09 1.16
N ILE A 762 9.97 -19.12 2.36
CA ILE A 762 10.18 -18.09 3.39
C ILE A 762 11.65 -17.98 3.79
N ILE A 763 12.34 -19.12 3.98
CA ILE A 763 13.77 -19.12 4.33
C ILE A 763 14.62 -18.57 3.18
N ASN A 764 14.34 -18.97 1.94
CA ASN A 764 15.07 -18.49 0.76
C ASN A 764 14.81 -17.01 0.48
N GLU A 765 13.57 -16.53 0.63
CA GLU A 765 13.21 -15.11 0.58
C GLU A 765 13.96 -14.34 1.66
N GLY A 766 13.99 -14.84 2.89
CA GLY A 766 14.75 -14.25 3.99
C GLY A 766 16.24 -14.15 3.68
N LEU A 767 16.84 -15.21 3.12
CA LEU A 767 18.24 -15.20 2.68
C LEU A 767 18.46 -14.20 1.53
N GLY A 768 17.53 -14.12 0.58
CA GLY A 768 17.55 -13.13 -0.50
C GLY A 768 17.49 -11.69 0.02
N LEU A 769 16.67 -11.42 1.03
CA LEU A 769 16.60 -10.11 1.71
C LEU A 769 17.92 -9.78 2.42
N VAL A 770 18.51 -10.75 3.12
CA VAL A 770 19.82 -10.62 3.77
C VAL A 770 20.91 -10.35 2.73
N ILE A 771 20.90 -11.05 1.59
CA ILE A 771 21.83 -10.81 0.47
C ILE A 771 21.61 -9.40 -0.06
N ALA A 772 20.37 -8.97 -0.31
CA ALA A 772 20.05 -7.61 -0.76
C ALA A 772 20.56 -6.53 0.21
N MET A 773 20.50 -6.79 1.53
CA MET A 773 21.07 -5.92 2.55
C MET A 773 22.60 -5.87 2.50
N ARG A 774 23.28 -6.99 2.16
CA ARG A 774 24.73 -7.04 1.92
C ARG A 774 25.12 -6.39 0.58
N THR A 775 24.26 -6.51 -0.43
CA THR A 775 24.48 -6.01 -1.78
C THR A 775 23.79 -4.67 -2.02
N ILE A 776 23.61 -3.83 -0.99
CA ILE A 776 23.42 -2.39 -1.18
C ILE A 776 24.76 -1.81 -1.69
N ILE A 777 25.13 -2.25 -2.89
CA ILE A 777 26.09 -1.63 -3.78
C ILE A 777 25.22 -0.65 -4.59
N PRO A 778 25.46 0.66 -4.52
CA PRO A 778 24.57 1.63 -5.16
C PRO A 778 24.64 1.55 -6.69
N GLN A 779 23.50 1.80 -7.33
CA GLN A 779 23.39 1.99 -8.78
C GLN A 779 23.80 3.39 -9.28
N SER A 780 24.48 4.21 -8.46
CA SER A 780 25.15 5.42 -8.97
C SER A 780 26.27 5.88 -8.02
N PRO A 781 27.39 6.42 -8.54
CA PRO A 781 28.66 6.52 -7.84
C PRO A 781 28.86 7.92 -7.25
N MET A 782 29.21 7.99 -5.97
CA MET A 782 30.13 9.01 -5.42
C MET A 782 30.50 8.66 -3.97
N SER A 783 29.60 8.07 -3.14
CA SER A 783 29.97 7.64 -1.78
C SER A 783 30.54 6.22 -1.68
N SER A 784 29.99 5.24 -2.44
CA SER A 784 30.53 3.87 -2.43
C SER A 784 31.86 3.75 -3.16
N LYS A 785 32.07 4.52 -4.23
CA LYS A 785 33.34 4.49 -4.97
C LYS A 785 34.46 5.01 -4.09
N SER A 786 34.23 6.07 -3.32
CA SER A 786 35.20 6.65 -2.39
C SER A 786 35.54 5.69 -1.26
N PHE A 787 34.55 5.04 -0.63
CA PHE A 787 34.80 4.04 0.41
C PHE A 787 35.49 2.77 -0.13
N ILE A 788 35.10 2.29 -1.32
CA ILE A 788 35.72 1.14 -1.99
C ILE A 788 37.12 1.48 -2.49
N ASP A 789 37.34 2.65 -3.07
CA ASP A 789 38.66 3.12 -3.53
C ASP A 789 39.58 3.40 -2.34
N PHE A 790 39.05 3.93 -1.23
CA PHE A 790 39.78 4.04 0.05
C PHE A 790 40.15 2.66 0.58
N LYS A 791 39.22 1.70 0.60
CA LYS A 791 39.51 0.30 0.98
C LYS A 791 40.56 -0.35 0.08
N LYS A 792 40.50 -0.14 -1.24
CA LYS A 792 41.53 -0.61 -2.18
C LYS A 792 42.89 0.02 -1.87
N ARG A 793 42.94 1.31 -1.55
CA ARG A 793 44.18 2.00 -1.14
C ARG A 793 44.73 1.44 0.18
N LEU A 794 43.87 1.18 1.17
CA LEU A 794 44.26 0.56 2.44
C LEU A 794 44.78 -0.88 2.26
N GLN A 795 44.12 -1.68 1.41
CA GLN A 795 44.57 -3.02 1.07
C GLN A 795 45.96 -2.99 0.41
N CYS A 796 46.21 -2.02 -0.46
CA CYS A 796 47.54 -1.78 -1.03
C CYS A 796 48.58 -1.36 0.03
N LEU A 797 48.20 -0.60 1.06
CA LEU A 797 49.10 -0.21 2.17
C LEU A 797 49.43 -1.39 3.09
N THR A 798 48.44 -2.21 3.47
CA THR A 798 48.68 -3.42 4.28
C THR A 798 49.50 -4.50 3.54
N ALA A 799 49.50 -4.49 2.20
CA ALA A 799 50.37 -5.35 1.41
C ALA A 799 51.83 -4.88 1.43
N VAL A 800 52.07 -3.57 1.60
CA VAL A 800 53.40 -2.98 1.73
C VAL A 800 53.96 -3.19 3.14
N GLU A 801 53.16 -3.06 4.20
CA GLU A 801 53.60 -3.32 5.58
C GLU A 801 53.92 -4.82 5.83
N ASN A 802 53.21 -5.75 5.18
CA ASN A 802 53.54 -7.18 5.25
C ASN A 802 54.82 -7.54 4.47
N LEU A 803 55.24 -6.71 3.51
CA LEU A 803 56.54 -6.86 2.84
C LEU A 803 57.68 -6.30 3.70
N GLU A 804 57.45 -5.23 4.46
CA GLU A 804 58.47 -4.66 5.37
C GLU A 804 58.74 -5.55 6.60
N HIS A 805 57.79 -6.39 7.02
CA HIS A 805 58.02 -7.37 8.09
C HIS A 805 58.78 -8.64 7.67
N ILE A 806 58.97 -8.89 6.37
CA ILE A 806 59.78 -10.02 5.89
C ILE A 806 61.28 -9.67 5.81
N ASP A 807 61.65 -8.39 5.74
CA ASP A 807 63.05 -7.97 5.55
C ASP A 807 63.83 -7.69 6.86
N TYR A 808 63.19 -7.78 8.03
CA TYR A 808 63.88 -7.65 9.34
C TYR A 808 64.32 -8.98 9.97
N SER A 809 64.19 -10.12 9.27
CA SER A 809 64.77 -11.41 9.70
C SER A 809 66.03 -11.82 8.93
N LYS A 810 66.61 -10.90 8.13
CA LYS A 810 67.92 -11.08 7.48
C LYS A 810 68.75 -9.80 7.54
N LYS A 811 69.16 -9.40 8.74
CA LYS A 811 70.48 -8.80 9.00
C LYS A 811 70.79 -8.77 10.48
#